data_AF-A0A250JX68-F1
#
_entry.id   AF-A0A250JX68-F1
#
_cell.length_a   1.000
_cell.length_b   1.000
_cell.length_c   1.000
_cell.angle_alpha   90.00
_cell.angle_beta   90.00
_cell.angle_gamma   90.00
#
_symmetry.space_group_name_H-M   'P 1'
#
loop_
_entity.id
_entity.type
_entity.pdbx_description
1 polymer ?
#
loop_
_entity_poly.entity_id
_entity_poly.type
_entity_poly.pdbx_seq_one_letter_code
_entity_poly.pdbx_strand_id
1 'polypeptide(L)'
;MSAPVPHRLLRQPRTDRWQSLALGLLLCVTGCSEPEGAWLEVPGEEPPGLNCLHGGRSLLAGTDDNGNGRLDEDEVRQRTYSCTSPEALSVARAEPPGVNCEFGGTALRTGLDLDGDGLLSDTEGTSIQYVCERAAPTILSRVRHEPAGAACATDGSAVESGLDVDGDGELSREEVTTTRYVCGVRALLRVDPEPPGERCPAGGTVARGGPDLDGDGQLDDVEVESTRYVCDARALTRVDVEPPGPRCPGGGAVVHTGGDTNGDGVLQDTEVRSSETVCERIINGDVWVSTQLELANLQDVTVITGSLYIEGRSVVNVALPALRLVGGQVDLDSLQEVRNLSLPALRSAHSVIVSDSPLLERVSLPALAQTTYVSIARNAALEAVDFEALVSVGDFDVRDNPRLAWLNVPRLWWADDVGLWGLAATRIELPLLYLVKNLYIVDGAAEEVLLPGLSITLGDVVIGRMAGLRQLDLPSLNVVNGMFLVRDTAALTSFSLPRLETIEGHFNLWSNAALTHFDVPLLRGIGGWLDVSFNDSLTTLDGLRSVQYLGNQLTLNGNARLTSLEGLASLIDVRHYFNIRGTALTRLGLPALRRVDRLVMDDNPTLTTLDLPRLDNAISIALMDSPELRELGLPRMRYLLDFLGVWQSPVLPRCHVNGFLEQLDNPVPEVTLWGIDDVSTCE
;
A
#
# COMPACT_ATOMS: atom_id res chain seq x y z
N MET A 1 -5.80 -35.12 -35.69
CA MET A 1 -5.07 -34.80 -36.94
C MET A 1 -3.85 -33.97 -36.57
N SER A 2 -2.67 -34.48 -36.93
CA SER A 2 -1.39 -33.77 -37.19
C SER A 2 -0.97 -32.67 -36.19
N ALA A 3 -0.11 -32.98 -35.23
CA ALA A 3 1.36 -33.00 -35.33
C ALA A 3 2.02 -31.60 -35.45
N PRO A 4 2.92 -31.23 -34.52
CA PRO A 4 3.73 -30.01 -34.60
C PRO A 4 4.99 -30.19 -35.46
N VAL A 5 5.39 -29.12 -36.14
CA VAL A 5 6.64 -28.99 -36.91
C VAL A 5 7.74 -28.40 -36.01
N PRO A 6 8.93 -29.01 -35.92
CA PRO A 6 10.10 -28.44 -35.24
C PRO A 6 11.08 -27.80 -36.24
N HIS A 7 11.69 -26.69 -35.83
CA HIS A 7 12.83 -26.08 -36.53
C HIS A 7 14.16 -26.72 -36.09
N ARG A 8 14.89 -27.25 -37.08
CA ARG A 8 16.28 -27.73 -37.06
C ARG A 8 17.28 -26.58 -36.85
N LEU A 9 18.40 -26.85 -36.18
CA LEU A 9 19.75 -26.49 -36.66
C LEU A 9 20.81 -27.51 -36.17
N LEU A 10 21.21 -28.38 -37.12
CA LEU A 10 22.54 -28.90 -37.44
C LEU A 10 23.51 -29.42 -36.35
N ARG A 11 23.61 -30.76 -36.24
CA ARG A 11 24.90 -31.48 -36.06
C ARG A 11 24.94 -32.67 -37.04
N GLN A 12 26.00 -32.76 -37.84
CA GLN A 12 26.31 -33.90 -38.72
C GLN A 12 27.11 -35.00 -37.98
N PRO A 13 27.07 -36.27 -38.45
CA PRO A 13 27.63 -37.42 -37.75
C PRO A 13 28.94 -37.98 -38.36
N ARG A 14 29.57 -38.85 -37.54
CA ARG A 14 30.66 -39.81 -37.74
C ARG A 14 31.09 -40.15 -39.18
N THR A 15 32.39 -40.34 -39.35
CA THR A 15 32.97 -41.26 -40.33
C THR A 15 34.03 -42.17 -39.70
N ASP A 16 33.75 -43.46 -39.70
CA ASP A 16 34.72 -44.56 -39.63
C ASP A 16 35.61 -44.59 -40.88
N ARG A 17 36.85 -45.09 -40.77
CA ARG A 17 37.53 -45.77 -41.87
C ARG A 17 38.61 -46.74 -41.37
N TRP A 18 38.25 -48.02 -41.38
CA TRP A 18 39.14 -49.18 -41.41
C TRP A 18 39.09 -49.84 -42.80
N GLN A 19 40.21 -50.47 -43.17
CA GLN A 19 40.45 -51.48 -44.23
C GLN A 19 40.71 -51.06 -45.68
N SER A 20 41.85 -51.54 -46.22
CA SER A 20 41.99 -52.52 -47.34
C SER A 20 43.49 -52.57 -47.74
N LEU A 21 44.30 -53.60 -47.52
CA LEU A 21 44.44 -54.93 -48.16
C LEU A 21 44.51 -54.95 -49.71
N ALA A 22 45.72 -55.31 -50.20
CA ALA A 22 46.02 -56.34 -51.20
C ALA A 22 46.67 -55.96 -52.57
N LEU A 23 47.80 -56.64 -52.80
CA LEU A 23 48.37 -57.24 -54.03
C LEU A 23 49.03 -56.38 -55.13
N GLY A 24 50.30 -56.69 -55.39
CA GLY A 24 51.02 -56.41 -56.64
C GLY A 24 52.26 -57.32 -56.76
N LEU A 25 52.23 -58.22 -57.74
CA LEU A 25 53.12 -59.35 -57.98
C LEU A 25 54.30 -58.98 -58.92
N LEU A 26 55.46 -59.62 -58.70
CA LEU A 26 56.56 -59.98 -59.63
C LEU A 26 57.03 -59.00 -60.74
N LEU A 27 58.33 -58.66 -60.69
CA LEU A 27 59.27 -58.84 -61.82
C LEU A 27 60.73 -58.90 -61.33
N CYS A 28 61.39 -60.02 -61.64
CA CYS A 28 62.83 -60.22 -61.53
C CYS A 28 63.59 -59.32 -62.53
N VAL A 29 64.86 -58.98 -62.23
CA VAL A 29 66.08 -59.40 -62.97
C VAL A 29 67.32 -58.73 -62.34
N THR A 30 68.30 -59.56 -61.95
CA THR A 30 69.74 -59.30 -61.64
C THR A 30 70.07 -58.31 -60.50
N GLY A 31 70.90 -58.55 -59.49
CA GLY A 31 71.93 -59.55 -59.15
C GLY A 31 72.96 -58.85 -58.22
N CYS A 32 73.57 -59.61 -57.28
CA CYS A 32 74.65 -59.24 -56.31
C CYS A 32 74.16 -58.74 -54.92
N SER A 33 74.16 -59.58 -53.87
CA SER A 33 75.22 -59.83 -52.83
C SER A 33 75.27 -58.69 -51.78
N GLU A 34 74.81 -58.84 -50.54
CA GLU A 34 75.36 -59.59 -49.37
C GLU A 34 74.27 -59.66 -48.26
N PRO A 35 74.38 -60.50 -47.19
CA PRO A 35 73.37 -60.52 -46.13
C PRO A 35 73.59 -59.32 -45.19
N GLU A 36 72.75 -58.29 -45.29
CA GLU A 36 72.62 -57.33 -44.19
C GLU A 36 71.90 -58.03 -43.03
N GLY A 37 72.55 -58.06 -41.86
CA GLY A 37 71.96 -58.60 -40.63
C GLY A 37 70.60 -57.95 -40.35
N ALA A 38 69.65 -58.73 -39.84
CA ALA A 38 68.31 -58.21 -39.59
C ALA A 38 68.38 -57.13 -38.50
N TRP A 39 67.78 -55.97 -38.76
CA TRP A 39 67.63 -54.93 -37.76
C TRP A 39 66.58 -55.35 -36.73
N LEU A 40 66.96 -55.43 -35.46
CA LEU A 40 66.08 -55.84 -34.36
C LEU A 40 65.79 -54.66 -33.44
N GLU A 41 64.54 -54.54 -33.02
CA GLU A 41 64.07 -53.55 -32.06
C GLU A 41 63.51 -54.28 -30.83
N VAL A 42 64.13 -54.05 -29.67
CA VAL A 42 63.75 -54.69 -28.41
C VAL A 42 63.31 -53.62 -27.42
N PRO A 43 62.03 -53.61 -26.99
CA PRO A 43 61.56 -52.70 -25.95
C PRO A 43 62.00 -53.18 -24.56
N GLY A 44 62.46 -52.24 -23.73
CA GLY A 44 62.81 -52.43 -22.32
C GLY A 44 62.17 -51.37 -21.42
N GLU A 45 62.26 -51.55 -20.11
CA GLU A 45 61.84 -50.57 -19.10
C GLU A 45 63.06 -49.78 -18.60
N GLU A 46 62.93 -48.46 -18.45
CA GLU A 46 63.97 -47.60 -17.88
C GLU A 46 63.50 -47.11 -16.49
N PRO A 47 64.17 -47.51 -15.39
CA PRO A 47 63.85 -47.02 -14.05
C PRO A 47 64.23 -45.54 -13.86
N PRO A 48 63.65 -44.84 -12.87
CA PRO A 48 63.97 -43.44 -12.59
C PRO A 48 65.45 -43.21 -12.32
N GLY A 49 66.07 -42.27 -13.04
CA GLY A 49 67.51 -42.03 -12.97
C GLY A 49 67.99 -40.91 -13.90
N LEU A 50 69.30 -40.89 -14.15
CA LEU A 50 69.97 -39.83 -14.94
C LEU A 50 69.45 -39.69 -16.38
N ASN A 51 68.89 -40.75 -16.97
CA ASN A 51 68.39 -40.73 -18.35
C ASN A 51 66.92 -40.30 -18.45
N CYS A 52 66.08 -40.72 -17.50
CA CYS A 52 64.69 -40.29 -17.34
C CYS A 52 64.41 -40.06 -15.85
N LEU A 53 64.18 -38.80 -15.45
CA LEU A 53 64.06 -38.41 -14.04
C LEU A 53 62.90 -39.14 -13.31
N HIS A 54 61.84 -39.49 -14.03
CA HIS A 54 60.63 -40.16 -13.52
C HIS A 54 60.41 -41.55 -14.15
N GLY A 55 61.46 -42.18 -14.71
CA GLY A 55 61.37 -43.47 -15.40
C GLY A 55 60.74 -43.38 -16.80
N GLY A 56 60.60 -44.52 -17.47
CA GLY A 56 60.00 -44.60 -18.81
C GLY A 56 60.25 -45.92 -19.51
N ARG A 57 60.23 -45.89 -20.85
CA ARG A 57 60.56 -47.06 -21.69
C ARG A 57 61.82 -46.78 -22.49
N SER A 58 62.65 -47.80 -22.65
CA SER A 58 63.80 -47.76 -23.55
C SER A 58 63.53 -48.61 -24.78
N LEU A 59 64.01 -48.17 -25.94
CA LEU A 59 64.04 -48.98 -27.15
C LEU A 59 65.50 -49.17 -27.55
N LEU A 60 65.90 -50.44 -27.57
CA LEU A 60 67.23 -50.85 -28.03
C LEU A 60 67.08 -51.26 -29.49
N ALA A 61 67.85 -50.64 -30.37
CA ALA A 61 67.85 -50.95 -31.79
C ALA A 61 69.28 -51.19 -32.28
N GLY A 62 69.45 -52.23 -33.09
CA GLY A 62 70.74 -52.58 -33.66
C GLY A 62 70.64 -53.70 -34.67
N THR A 63 71.75 -53.95 -35.34
CA THR A 63 71.87 -55.01 -36.35
C THR A 63 72.27 -56.30 -35.62
N ASP A 64 71.52 -57.38 -35.82
CA ASP A 64 71.90 -58.72 -35.37
C ASP A 64 73.10 -59.21 -36.21
N ASP A 65 74.29 -58.73 -35.84
CA ASP A 65 75.53 -58.92 -36.58
C ASP A 65 75.95 -60.40 -36.57
N ASN A 66 75.51 -61.18 -35.58
CA ASN A 66 75.83 -62.60 -35.45
C ASN A 66 74.71 -63.56 -35.92
N GLY A 67 73.51 -63.02 -36.23
CA GLY A 67 72.39 -63.74 -36.85
C GLY A 67 71.63 -64.68 -35.93
N ASN A 68 71.65 -64.46 -34.60
CA ASN A 68 71.06 -65.35 -33.60
C ASN A 68 69.59 -65.02 -33.25
N GLY A 69 69.02 -63.95 -33.81
CA GLY A 69 67.65 -63.51 -33.59
C GLY A 69 67.39 -62.79 -32.26
N ARG A 70 68.44 -62.37 -31.54
CA ARG A 70 68.39 -61.54 -30.33
C ARG A 70 69.36 -60.37 -30.52
N LEU A 71 69.14 -59.30 -29.75
CA LEU A 71 70.02 -58.14 -29.75
C LEU A 71 70.92 -58.20 -28.52
N ASP A 72 72.19 -58.56 -28.70
CA ASP A 72 73.19 -58.60 -27.63
C ASP A 72 73.72 -57.20 -27.30
N GLU A 73 74.29 -56.96 -26.11
CA GLU A 73 74.67 -55.60 -25.67
C GLU A 73 75.66 -54.90 -26.61
N ASP A 74 76.58 -55.66 -27.20
CA ASP A 74 77.60 -55.18 -28.12
C ASP A 74 77.02 -54.85 -29.53
N GLU A 75 75.80 -55.30 -29.82
CA GLU A 75 75.11 -55.11 -31.10
C GLU A 75 74.16 -53.91 -31.09
N VAL A 76 73.89 -53.32 -29.91
CA VAL A 76 73.02 -52.16 -29.75
C VAL A 76 73.68 -50.92 -30.37
N ARG A 77 73.16 -50.47 -31.51
CA ARG A 77 73.67 -49.28 -32.21
C ARG A 77 72.97 -47.99 -31.77
N GLN A 78 71.74 -48.10 -31.28
CA GLN A 78 70.96 -46.96 -30.82
C GLN A 78 70.17 -47.30 -29.56
N ARG A 79 70.26 -46.42 -28.58
CA ARG A 79 69.41 -46.38 -27.39
C ARG A 79 68.56 -45.14 -27.45
N THR A 80 67.25 -45.33 -27.50
CA THR A 80 66.29 -44.23 -27.44
C THR A 80 65.43 -44.39 -26.20
N TYR A 81 65.36 -43.34 -25.38
CA TYR A 81 64.54 -43.31 -24.18
C TYR A 81 63.28 -42.50 -24.45
N SER A 82 62.14 -43.07 -24.09
CA SER A 82 60.86 -42.38 -24.06
C SER A 82 60.50 -42.19 -22.60
N CYS A 83 60.82 -41.00 -22.06
CA CYS A 83 60.54 -40.66 -20.68
C CYS A 83 59.06 -40.33 -20.49
N THR A 84 58.48 -40.81 -19.40
CA THR A 84 57.15 -40.36 -18.96
C THR A 84 57.24 -38.90 -18.52
N SER A 85 56.40 -38.04 -19.11
CA SER A 85 56.28 -36.64 -18.68
C SER A 85 55.25 -36.57 -17.54
N PRO A 86 55.56 -35.89 -16.43
CA PRO A 86 54.61 -35.75 -15.33
C PRO A 86 53.35 -35.03 -15.81
N GLU A 87 52.20 -35.54 -15.37
CA GLU A 87 50.90 -35.09 -15.85
C GLU A 87 50.57 -33.73 -15.20
N ALA A 88 50.07 -32.78 -15.99
CA ALA A 88 49.66 -31.49 -15.47
C ALA A 88 48.28 -31.64 -14.82
N LEU A 89 48.20 -31.47 -13.50
CA LEU A 89 46.97 -31.57 -12.74
C LEU A 89 46.48 -30.19 -12.30
N SER A 90 45.15 -30.04 -12.28
CA SER A 90 44.47 -28.89 -11.72
C SER A 90 43.47 -29.35 -10.67
N VAL A 91 43.61 -28.86 -9.44
CA VAL A 91 42.66 -29.12 -8.36
C VAL A 91 41.99 -27.83 -7.93
N ALA A 92 40.66 -27.84 -7.91
CA ALA A 92 39.86 -26.79 -7.34
C ALA A 92 39.61 -27.10 -5.87
N ARG A 93 39.95 -26.17 -4.97
CA ARG A 93 39.62 -26.24 -3.55
C ARG A 93 38.81 -25.01 -3.15
N ALA A 94 37.88 -25.17 -2.21
CA ALA A 94 37.13 -24.05 -1.68
C ALA A 94 38.07 -23.08 -0.95
N GLU A 95 38.01 -21.80 -1.31
CA GLU A 95 38.68 -20.69 -0.61
C GLU A 95 37.66 -20.05 0.33
N PRO A 96 37.90 -20.07 1.66
CA PRO A 96 37.02 -19.40 2.61
C PRO A 96 37.10 -17.87 2.48
N PRO A 97 36.06 -17.13 2.91
CA PRO A 97 36.05 -15.67 2.92
C PRO A 97 37.26 -15.09 3.67
N GLY A 98 37.97 -14.15 3.05
CA GLY A 98 39.18 -13.57 3.62
C GLY A 98 39.95 -12.69 2.65
N VAL A 99 41.23 -12.47 2.96
CA VAL A 99 42.11 -11.52 2.25
C VAL A 99 42.29 -11.82 0.75
N ASN A 100 42.06 -13.05 0.30
CA ASN A 100 42.18 -13.43 -1.11
C ASN A 100 40.85 -13.32 -1.87
N CYS A 101 39.72 -13.60 -1.21
CA CYS A 101 38.36 -13.45 -1.74
C CYS A 101 37.40 -13.04 -0.61
N GLU A 102 36.84 -11.84 -0.68
CA GLU A 102 36.02 -11.24 0.38
C GLU A 102 34.77 -12.06 0.74
N PHE A 103 34.14 -12.69 -0.26
CA PHE A 103 32.94 -13.52 -0.10
C PHE A 103 33.24 -15.03 -0.26
N GLY A 104 34.50 -15.43 -0.16
CA GLY A 104 34.94 -16.80 -0.46
C GLY A 104 34.96 -17.09 -1.95
N GLY A 105 35.29 -18.32 -2.32
CA GLY A 105 35.31 -18.75 -3.72
C GLY A 105 36.04 -20.06 -3.92
N THR A 106 36.69 -20.21 -5.07
CA THR A 106 37.45 -21.40 -5.41
C THR A 106 38.90 -21.03 -5.74
N ALA A 107 39.84 -21.59 -5.00
CA ALA A 107 41.26 -21.56 -5.34
C ALA A 107 41.56 -22.70 -6.32
N LEU A 108 41.82 -22.34 -7.58
CA LEU A 108 42.29 -23.27 -8.59
C LEU A 108 43.81 -23.37 -8.52
N ARG A 109 44.29 -24.54 -8.12
CA ARG A 109 45.72 -24.83 -8.03
C ARG A 109 46.15 -25.69 -9.20
N THR A 110 47.22 -25.30 -9.88
CA THR A 110 47.79 -26.05 -10.99
C THR A 110 49.25 -26.41 -10.71
N GLY A 111 49.65 -27.59 -11.16
CA GLY A 111 51.02 -28.08 -10.99
C GLY A 111 51.25 -29.36 -11.78
N LEU A 112 52.47 -29.89 -11.68
CA LEU A 112 52.85 -31.16 -12.29
C LEU A 112 52.80 -32.23 -11.21
N ASP A 113 52.16 -33.35 -11.49
CA ASP A 113 52.15 -34.55 -10.65
C ASP A 113 53.54 -35.20 -10.72
N LEU A 114 54.41 -34.90 -9.75
CA LEU A 114 55.82 -35.25 -9.80
C LEU A 114 56.07 -36.67 -9.28
N ASP A 115 55.20 -37.18 -8.42
CA ASP A 115 55.28 -38.53 -7.86
C ASP A 115 54.34 -39.55 -8.53
N GLY A 116 53.44 -39.09 -9.41
CA GLY A 116 52.61 -39.91 -10.28
C GLY A 116 51.44 -40.58 -9.55
N ASP A 117 51.01 -40.02 -8.42
CA ASP A 117 49.93 -40.57 -7.60
C ASP A 117 48.52 -40.14 -8.07
N GLY A 118 48.44 -39.27 -9.08
CA GLY A 118 47.20 -38.76 -9.66
C GLY A 118 46.54 -37.65 -8.84
N LEU A 119 47.20 -37.11 -7.82
CA LEU A 119 46.74 -36.01 -6.98
C LEU A 119 47.76 -34.87 -7.00
N LEU A 120 47.29 -33.63 -6.80
CA LEU A 120 48.17 -32.47 -6.68
C LEU A 120 48.37 -32.13 -5.20
N SER A 121 49.54 -32.46 -4.66
CA SER A 121 49.90 -32.18 -3.27
C SER A 121 50.33 -30.72 -3.05
N ASP A 122 50.47 -30.32 -1.77
CA ASP A 122 50.80 -28.94 -1.43
C ASP A 122 52.23 -28.52 -1.80
N THR A 123 53.09 -29.47 -2.15
CA THR A 123 54.46 -29.22 -2.61
C THR A 123 54.60 -29.20 -4.12
N GLU A 124 53.60 -29.70 -4.86
CA GLU A 124 53.65 -29.86 -6.33
C GLU A 124 52.93 -28.75 -7.09
N GLY A 125 51.98 -28.06 -6.45
CA GLY A 125 51.25 -26.97 -7.08
C GLY A 125 52.13 -25.72 -7.25
N THR A 126 52.32 -25.30 -8.50
CA THR A 126 53.21 -24.22 -8.93
C THR A 126 52.50 -22.88 -9.09
N SER A 127 51.16 -22.88 -9.17
CA SER A 127 50.35 -21.66 -9.26
C SER A 127 49.01 -21.82 -8.54
N ILE A 128 48.53 -20.74 -7.93
CA ILE A 128 47.19 -20.64 -7.33
C ILE A 128 46.49 -19.43 -7.96
N GLN A 129 45.31 -19.66 -8.52
CA GLN A 129 44.42 -18.62 -9.02
C GLN A 129 43.12 -18.63 -8.21
N TYR A 130 42.71 -17.50 -7.68
CA TYR A 130 41.46 -17.36 -6.94
C TYR A 130 40.33 -16.94 -7.88
N VAL A 131 39.24 -17.70 -7.85
CA VAL A 131 37.97 -17.36 -8.49
C VAL A 131 37.00 -17.00 -7.37
N CYS A 132 36.85 -15.70 -7.10
CA CYS A 132 36.03 -15.22 -5.99
C CYS A 132 34.53 -15.22 -6.34
N GLU A 133 33.72 -15.62 -5.36
CA GLU A 133 32.28 -15.44 -5.40
C GLU A 133 31.93 -13.96 -5.13
N ARG A 134 30.78 -13.52 -5.65
CA ARG A 134 30.23 -12.18 -5.41
C ARG A 134 29.09 -12.28 -4.40
N ALA A 135 28.84 -11.20 -3.66
CA ALA A 135 27.71 -11.11 -2.74
C ALA A 135 26.41 -11.59 -3.43
N ALA A 136 25.65 -12.43 -2.73
CA ALA A 136 24.37 -12.88 -3.23
C ALA A 136 23.44 -11.65 -3.31
N PRO A 137 22.85 -11.36 -4.48
CA PRO A 137 22.11 -10.12 -4.69
C PRO A 137 20.83 -10.10 -3.85
N THR A 138 20.60 -8.99 -3.16
CA THR A 138 19.45 -8.80 -2.27
C THR A 138 18.17 -8.64 -3.07
N ILE A 139 17.06 -9.24 -2.63
CA ILE A 139 15.76 -8.99 -3.28
C ILE A 139 15.29 -7.59 -2.90
N LEU A 140 15.28 -6.69 -3.87
CA LEU A 140 14.68 -5.37 -3.73
C LEU A 140 13.28 -5.37 -4.33
N SER A 141 12.43 -4.55 -3.73
CA SER A 141 11.08 -4.34 -4.21
C SER A 141 10.77 -2.85 -4.20
N ARG A 142 10.24 -2.35 -5.32
CA ARG A 142 9.86 -0.96 -5.51
C ARG A 142 8.41 -0.90 -5.94
N VAL A 143 7.65 -0.02 -5.30
CA VAL A 143 6.33 0.36 -5.77
C VAL A 143 6.50 1.53 -6.71
N ARG A 144 6.20 1.30 -7.99
CA ARG A 144 6.04 2.37 -8.97
C ARG A 144 4.56 2.53 -9.28
N HIS A 145 4.19 3.77 -9.56
CA HIS A 145 2.93 4.07 -10.18
C HIS A 145 2.86 3.38 -11.55
N GLU A 146 1.82 2.57 -11.77
CA GLU A 146 1.52 1.97 -13.07
C GLU A 146 0.38 2.76 -13.71
N PRO A 147 0.64 3.49 -14.80
CA PRO A 147 -0.40 4.20 -15.53
C PRO A 147 -1.36 3.19 -16.18
N ALA A 148 -2.63 3.56 -16.39
CA ALA A 148 -3.56 2.68 -17.09
C ALA A 148 -3.04 2.14 -18.42
N GLY A 149 -3.27 0.84 -18.62
CA GLY A 149 -2.76 0.13 -19.77
C GLY A 149 -3.08 -1.35 -19.77
N ALA A 150 -2.21 -2.15 -20.37
CA ALA A 150 -2.45 -3.59 -20.53
C ALA A 150 -2.39 -4.39 -19.22
N ALA A 151 -1.89 -3.79 -18.14
CA ALA A 151 -1.52 -4.48 -16.90
C ALA A 151 -2.50 -4.23 -15.73
N CYS A 152 -2.89 -2.98 -15.50
CA CYS A 152 -4.11 -2.63 -14.80
C CYS A 152 -5.01 -1.89 -15.79
N ALA A 153 -6.30 -2.24 -15.80
CA ALA A 153 -7.29 -1.49 -16.57
C ALA A 153 -7.34 -0.02 -16.09
N THR A 154 -7.12 0.18 -14.78
CA THR A 154 -7.07 1.44 -14.01
C THR A 154 -5.64 1.83 -13.65
N ASP A 155 -5.41 3.02 -13.10
CA ASP A 155 -4.14 3.23 -12.39
C ASP A 155 -4.01 2.23 -11.26
N GLY A 156 -2.78 1.82 -11.06
CA GLY A 156 -2.45 0.88 -10.02
C GLY A 156 -1.05 1.13 -9.51
N SER A 157 -0.65 0.22 -8.63
CA SER A 157 0.72 0.11 -8.21
C SER A 157 1.32 -1.13 -8.86
N ALA A 158 2.35 -0.94 -9.67
CA ALA A 158 3.23 -2.04 -10.07
C ALA A 158 4.22 -2.26 -8.93
N VAL A 159 4.02 -3.37 -8.23
CA VAL A 159 5.00 -3.89 -7.27
C VAL A 159 6.02 -4.66 -8.08
N GLU A 160 7.15 -4.01 -8.34
CA GLU A 160 8.31 -4.61 -8.97
C GLU A 160 9.17 -5.26 -7.90
N SER A 161 9.63 -6.48 -8.15
CA SER A 161 10.59 -7.18 -7.30
C SER A 161 11.66 -7.80 -8.16
N GLY A 162 12.91 -7.67 -7.73
CA GLY A 162 14.08 -8.12 -8.46
C GLY A 162 15.26 -8.34 -7.54
N LEU A 163 16.32 -8.94 -8.09
CA LEU A 163 17.58 -9.12 -7.37
C LEU A 163 18.44 -7.89 -7.67
N ASP A 164 18.96 -7.23 -6.64
CA ASP A 164 19.93 -6.14 -6.71
C ASP A 164 21.29 -6.71 -7.11
N VAL A 165 21.49 -6.85 -8.41
CA VAL A 165 22.62 -7.55 -9.03
C VAL A 165 23.90 -6.73 -8.89
N ASP A 166 23.81 -5.40 -8.84
CA ASP A 166 24.96 -4.52 -8.68
C ASP A 166 25.22 -4.04 -7.24
N GLY A 167 24.28 -4.30 -6.33
CA GLY A 167 24.43 -4.11 -4.88
C GLY A 167 24.39 -2.65 -4.47
N ASP A 168 23.78 -1.78 -5.28
CA ASP A 168 23.71 -0.34 -5.03
C ASP A 168 22.53 0.07 -4.12
N GLY A 169 21.66 -0.88 -3.77
CA GLY A 169 20.51 -0.67 -2.90
C GLY A 169 19.30 -0.08 -3.62
N GLU A 170 19.33 0.07 -4.94
CA GLU A 170 18.21 0.51 -5.77
C GLU A 170 17.79 -0.58 -6.77
N LEU A 171 16.48 -0.74 -6.99
CA LEU A 171 15.99 -1.69 -8.00
C LEU A 171 16.00 -1.04 -9.39
N SER A 172 17.06 -1.25 -10.17
CA SER A 172 17.17 -0.76 -11.54
C SER A 172 16.22 -1.52 -12.49
N ARG A 173 16.02 -1.02 -13.72
CA ARG A 173 15.05 -1.63 -14.66
C ARG A 173 15.51 -2.99 -15.16
N GLU A 174 16.82 -3.19 -15.26
CA GLU A 174 17.43 -4.43 -15.71
C GLU A 174 17.35 -5.56 -14.66
N GLU A 175 17.06 -5.21 -13.40
CA GLU A 175 17.02 -6.13 -12.26
C GLU A 175 15.63 -6.66 -11.91
N VAL A 176 14.58 -6.04 -12.46
CA VAL A 176 13.19 -6.45 -12.22
C VAL A 176 12.94 -7.84 -12.81
N THR A 177 12.74 -8.83 -11.93
CA THR A 177 12.45 -10.22 -12.35
C THR A 177 10.97 -10.56 -12.28
N THR A 178 10.19 -9.85 -11.46
CA THR A 178 8.74 -10.04 -11.32
C THR A 178 8.05 -8.69 -11.15
N THR A 179 6.96 -8.49 -11.87
CA THR A 179 6.06 -7.34 -11.72
C THR A 179 4.67 -7.84 -11.37
N ARG A 180 4.10 -7.37 -10.26
CA ARG A 180 2.74 -7.69 -9.83
C ARG A 180 1.93 -6.42 -9.71
N TYR A 181 0.75 -6.41 -10.31
CA TYR A 181 -0.11 -5.25 -10.37
C TYR A 181 -1.18 -5.30 -9.27
N VAL A 182 -1.27 -4.24 -8.47
CA VAL A 182 -2.35 -4.01 -7.52
C VAL A 182 -3.19 -2.88 -8.08
N CYS A 183 -4.35 -3.23 -8.61
CA CYS A 183 -5.29 -2.27 -9.17
C CYS A 183 -6.28 -1.90 -8.04
N GLY A 184 -6.24 -0.64 -7.61
CA GLY A 184 -7.18 -0.06 -6.67
C GLY A 184 -8.02 0.95 -7.42
N VAL A 185 -9.34 0.86 -7.29
CA VAL A 185 -10.23 1.85 -7.89
C VAL A 185 -10.35 3.03 -6.94
N ARG A 186 -9.76 4.15 -7.32
CA ARG A 186 -9.94 5.40 -6.61
C ARG A 186 -11.34 5.89 -6.90
N ALA A 187 -12.23 5.93 -5.92
CA ALA A 187 -13.57 6.42 -6.19
C ALA A 187 -13.50 7.94 -6.38
N LEU A 188 -13.92 8.40 -7.54
CA LEU A 188 -13.96 9.81 -7.89
C LEU A 188 -15.40 10.28 -8.04
N LEU A 189 -15.56 11.57 -7.77
CA LEU A 189 -16.79 12.30 -8.00
C LEU A 189 -16.53 13.32 -9.08
N ARG A 190 -17.28 13.23 -10.17
CA ARG A 190 -17.44 14.33 -11.11
C ARG A 190 -18.85 14.89 -10.97
N VAL A 191 -18.91 16.19 -10.68
CA VAL A 191 -20.17 16.92 -10.68
C VAL A 191 -20.25 17.66 -12.00
N ASP A 192 -21.15 17.21 -12.88
CA ASP A 192 -21.40 17.86 -14.16
C ASP A 192 -22.68 18.70 -14.08
N PRO A 193 -22.77 19.80 -14.85
CA PRO A 193 -24.05 20.47 -15.06
C PRO A 193 -24.97 19.59 -15.91
N GLU A 194 -26.18 19.29 -15.41
CA GLU A 194 -27.24 18.65 -16.18
C GLU A 194 -28.08 19.72 -16.90
N PRO A 195 -28.14 19.73 -18.24
CA PRO A 195 -28.91 20.72 -18.98
C PRO A 195 -30.43 20.53 -18.78
N PRO A 196 -31.24 21.60 -18.90
CA PRO A 196 -32.69 21.50 -18.85
C PRO A 196 -33.24 20.53 -19.91
N GLY A 197 -34.08 19.60 -19.49
CA GLY A 197 -34.62 18.55 -20.36
C GLY A 197 -35.68 17.69 -19.70
N GLU A 198 -36.01 16.55 -20.31
CA GLU A 198 -37.05 15.63 -19.81
C GLU A 198 -36.76 15.07 -18.40
N ARG A 199 -35.48 15.01 -17.98
CA ARG A 199 -35.07 14.50 -16.66
C ARG A 199 -35.11 15.57 -15.57
N CYS A 200 -34.54 16.76 -15.83
CA CYS A 200 -34.61 17.91 -14.94
C CYS A 200 -35.18 19.13 -15.70
N PRO A 201 -36.44 19.54 -15.46
CA PRO A 201 -37.10 20.64 -16.20
C PRO A 201 -36.40 22.00 -16.09
N ALA A 202 -35.67 22.24 -15.00
CA ALA A 202 -34.93 23.48 -14.72
C ALA A 202 -33.41 23.35 -14.95
N GLY A 203 -32.94 22.20 -15.43
CA GLY A 203 -31.52 21.81 -15.32
C GLY A 203 -31.17 21.39 -13.89
N GLY A 204 -29.93 20.99 -13.67
CA GLY A 204 -29.49 20.46 -12.39
C GLY A 204 -27.98 20.31 -12.33
N THR A 205 -27.51 19.69 -11.25
CA THR A 205 -26.21 19.03 -11.26
C THR A 205 -26.42 17.54 -11.32
N VAL A 206 -25.63 16.86 -12.12
CA VAL A 206 -25.54 15.41 -12.08
C VAL A 206 -24.24 15.08 -11.38
N ALA A 207 -24.37 14.59 -10.16
CA ALA A 207 -23.23 14.06 -9.45
C ALA A 207 -23.07 12.61 -9.89
N ARG A 208 -21.96 12.38 -10.57
CA ARG A 208 -21.53 11.09 -11.06
C ARG A 208 -20.46 10.61 -10.11
N GLY A 209 -20.72 9.47 -9.49
CA GLY A 209 -19.75 8.79 -8.64
C GLY A 209 -19.39 7.49 -9.32
N GLY A 210 -18.11 7.18 -9.38
CA GLY A 210 -17.66 5.91 -9.88
C GLY A 210 -16.20 5.65 -9.51
N PRO A 211 -15.77 4.40 -9.68
CA PRO A 211 -14.36 4.06 -9.64
C PRO A 211 -13.63 4.73 -10.81
N ASP A 212 -12.53 5.43 -10.56
CA ASP A 212 -11.56 5.86 -11.58
C ASP A 212 -10.92 4.61 -12.19
N LEU A 213 -11.45 4.19 -13.34
CA LEU A 213 -11.12 2.94 -14.02
C LEU A 213 -9.94 3.08 -14.97
N ASP A 214 -9.42 4.28 -15.22
CA ASP A 214 -8.16 4.48 -15.95
C ASP A 214 -7.13 5.26 -15.12
N GLY A 215 -7.50 5.67 -13.91
CA GLY A 215 -6.59 6.23 -12.93
C GLY A 215 -6.14 7.65 -13.20
N ASP A 216 -6.65 8.29 -14.24
CA ASP A 216 -6.15 9.58 -14.69
C ASP A 216 -6.50 10.74 -13.71
N GLY A 217 -7.18 10.42 -12.61
CA GLY A 217 -7.60 11.36 -11.58
C GLY A 217 -8.89 12.11 -11.96
N GLN A 218 -9.60 11.68 -13.00
CA GLN A 218 -10.90 12.17 -13.43
C GLN A 218 -11.90 11.02 -13.46
N LEU A 219 -13.19 11.32 -13.24
CA LEU A 219 -14.23 10.32 -13.43
C LEU A 219 -14.77 10.41 -14.85
N ASP A 220 -14.36 9.49 -15.70
CA ASP A 220 -14.76 9.43 -17.11
C ASP A 220 -16.17 8.88 -17.31
N ASP A 221 -16.81 9.14 -18.45
CA ASP A 221 -18.20 8.70 -18.71
C ASP A 221 -18.40 7.18 -18.65
N VAL A 222 -17.36 6.42 -18.99
CA VAL A 222 -17.37 4.95 -18.96
C VAL A 222 -17.28 4.39 -17.54
N GLU A 223 -16.83 5.21 -16.60
CA GLU A 223 -16.50 4.87 -15.22
C GLU A 223 -17.65 5.11 -14.24
N VAL A 224 -18.66 5.83 -14.72
CA VAL A 224 -19.82 6.24 -13.92
C VAL A 224 -20.67 5.03 -13.56
N GLU A 225 -20.50 4.51 -12.34
CA GLU A 225 -21.35 3.46 -11.78
C GLU A 225 -22.62 4.00 -11.13
N SER A 226 -22.55 5.22 -10.61
CA SER A 226 -23.66 5.89 -9.94
C SER A 226 -23.89 7.26 -10.56
N THR A 227 -25.11 7.50 -11.01
CA THR A 227 -25.55 8.79 -11.53
C THR A 227 -26.73 9.23 -10.70
N ARG A 228 -26.59 10.33 -9.95
CA ARG A 228 -27.73 10.96 -9.33
C ARG A 228 -27.94 12.34 -9.89
N TYR A 229 -29.11 12.52 -10.46
CA TYR A 229 -29.60 13.82 -10.89
C TYR A 229 -30.06 14.56 -9.64
N VAL A 230 -29.33 15.60 -9.28
CA VAL A 230 -29.81 16.63 -8.39
C VAL A 230 -30.55 17.62 -9.28
N CYS A 231 -31.84 17.33 -9.51
CA CYS A 231 -32.74 18.22 -10.24
C CYS A 231 -33.12 19.39 -9.35
N ASP A 232 -32.14 20.25 -9.15
CA ASP A 232 -32.21 21.65 -8.82
C ASP A 232 -30.74 22.08 -8.95
N ALA A 233 -30.46 22.92 -9.95
CA ALA A 233 -29.11 23.44 -10.13
C ALA A 233 -28.63 24.03 -8.80
N ARG A 234 -27.31 24.13 -8.58
CA ARG A 234 -26.78 25.28 -7.83
C ARG A 234 -27.36 26.50 -8.53
N ALA A 235 -28.55 26.89 -8.10
CA ALA A 235 -29.35 27.93 -8.71
C ALA A 235 -28.70 29.19 -8.21
N LEU A 236 -27.57 29.53 -8.83
CA LEU A 236 -27.02 30.83 -8.64
C LEU A 236 -28.10 31.78 -9.07
N THR A 237 -28.38 32.69 -8.16
CA THR A 237 -29.42 33.67 -8.35
C THR A 237 -28.73 35.00 -8.45
N ARG A 238 -28.66 35.52 -9.68
CA ARG A 238 -28.27 36.90 -9.88
C ARG A 238 -29.52 37.73 -9.90
N VAL A 239 -29.52 38.79 -9.10
CA VAL A 239 -30.66 39.69 -9.03
C VAL A 239 -30.25 40.99 -9.68
N ASP A 240 -30.82 41.25 -10.85
CA ASP A 240 -30.61 42.51 -11.58
C ASP A 240 -31.72 43.50 -11.23
N VAL A 241 -31.39 44.78 -11.15
CA VAL A 241 -32.37 45.82 -10.78
C VAL A 241 -33.36 46.04 -11.92
N GLU A 242 -34.67 45.89 -11.66
CA GLU A 242 -35.72 46.31 -12.58
C GLU A 242 -36.11 47.76 -12.25
N PRO A 243 -35.83 48.74 -13.14
CA PRO A 243 -36.17 50.13 -12.89
C PRO A 243 -37.69 50.36 -12.83
N PRO A 244 -38.16 51.37 -12.08
CA PRO A 244 -39.58 51.70 -12.00
C PRO A 244 -40.20 51.93 -13.38
N GLY A 245 -41.28 51.20 -13.67
CA GLY A 245 -41.88 51.18 -15.00
C GLY A 245 -43.25 50.51 -15.03
N PRO A 246 -43.84 50.35 -16.24
CA PRO A 246 -45.17 49.76 -16.39
C PRO A 246 -45.27 48.29 -15.95
N ARG A 247 -44.15 47.57 -15.79
CA ARG A 247 -44.12 46.21 -15.22
C ARG A 247 -44.13 46.20 -13.69
N CYS A 248 -43.23 46.94 -13.06
CA CYS A 248 -43.22 47.13 -11.60
C CYS A 248 -43.33 48.65 -11.29
N PRO A 249 -44.50 49.15 -10.86
CA PRO A 249 -44.73 50.57 -10.61
C PRO A 249 -43.82 51.18 -9.53
N GLY A 250 -43.31 50.36 -8.60
CA GLY A 250 -42.37 50.74 -7.55
C GLY A 250 -40.90 50.43 -7.85
N GLY A 251 -40.57 49.97 -9.07
CA GLY A 251 -39.33 49.22 -9.32
C GLY A 251 -39.43 47.79 -8.78
N GLY A 252 -38.47 46.95 -9.10
CA GLY A 252 -38.43 45.56 -8.66
C GLY A 252 -37.06 44.95 -8.90
N ALA A 253 -37.01 43.64 -9.02
CA ALA A 253 -35.81 43.00 -9.52
C ALA A 253 -36.16 41.86 -10.46
N VAL A 254 -35.26 41.62 -11.38
CA VAL A 254 -35.27 40.43 -12.19
C VAL A 254 -34.38 39.42 -11.49
N VAL A 255 -35.02 38.43 -10.91
CA VAL A 255 -34.35 37.29 -10.30
C VAL A 255 -33.99 36.35 -11.44
N HIS A 256 -32.74 36.42 -11.87
CA HIS A 256 -32.16 35.47 -12.81
C HIS A 256 -31.77 34.24 -12.03
N THR A 257 -32.41 33.12 -12.33
CA THR A 257 -32.00 31.81 -11.82
C THR A 257 -31.43 31.02 -12.97
N GLY A 258 -30.24 30.50 -12.77
CA GLY A 258 -29.58 29.62 -13.73
C GLY A 258 -28.59 28.72 -13.03
N GLY A 259 -28.06 27.76 -13.77
CA GLY A 259 -27.02 26.88 -13.25
C GLY A 259 -25.66 27.48 -13.54
N ASP A 260 -24.79 27.49 -12.54
CA ASP A 260 -23.36 27.74 -12.70
C ASP A 260 -22.75 26.68 -13.63
N THR A 261 -22.66 26.99 -14.93
CA THR A 261 -22.32 25.98 -15.94
C THR A 261 -20.81 25.82 -16.06
N ASN A 262 -20.05 26.79 -15.58
CA ASN A 262 -18.60 26.82 -15.65
C ASN A 262 -17.92 26.56 -14.28
N GLY A 263 -18.69 26.53 -13.18
CA GLY A 263 -18.21 26.22 -11.83
C GLY A 263 -17.46 27.36 -11.14
N ASP A 264 -17.60 28.61 -11.61
CA ASP A 264 -16.89 29.79 -11.09
C ASP A 264 -17.60 30.47 -9.91
N GLY A 265 -18.79 30.01 -9.54
CA GLY A 265 -19.59 30.54 -8.44
C GLY A 265 -20.34 31.84 -8.76
N VAL A 266 -20.38 32.29 -10.02
CA VAL A 266 -21.07 33.52 -10.45
C VAL A 266 -22.07 33.23 -11.58
N LEU A 267 -23.32 33.68 -11.45
CA LEU A 267 -24.30 33.52 -12.55
C LEU A 267 -24.07 34.56 -13.66
N GLN A 268 -23.42 34.14 -14.73
CA GLN A 268 -23.21 34.94 -15.93
C GLN A 268 -24.47 34.98 -16.81
N ASP A 269 -24.56 35.99 -17.70
CA ASP A 269 -25.70 36.14 -18.62
C ASP A 269 -25.97 34.90 -19.48
N THR A 270 -24.91 34.18 -19.84
CA THR A 270 -24.97 32.94 -20.64
C THR A 270 -25.54 31.75 -19.88
N GLU A 271 -25.63 31.85 -18.56
CA GLU A 271 -26.00 30.77 -17.64
C GLU A 271 -27.44 30.91 -17.12
N VAL A 272 -28.03 32.09 -17.29
CA VAL A 272 -29.42 32.39 -16.91
C VAL A 272 -30.40 31.50 -17.65
N ARG A 273 -31.23 30.75 -16.91
CA ARG A 273 -32.25 29.83 -17.48
C ARG A 273 -33.66 30.34 -17.34
N SER A 274 -33.97 30.99 -16.22
CA SER A 274 -35.22 31.69 -16.02
C SER A 274 -34.96 33.04 -15.40
N SER A 275 -35.88 33.96 -15.68
CA SER A 275 -35.83 35.31 -15.17
C SER A 275 -37.23 35.61 -14.68
N GLU A 276 -37.40 35.68 -13.37
CA GLU A 276 -38.66 36.05 -12.75
C GLU A 276 -38.59 37.51 -12.35
N THR A 277 -39.51 38.31 -12.86
CA THR A 277 -39.65 39.69 -12.40
C THR A 277 -40.43 39.67 -11.08
N VAL A 278 -39.72 39.89 -9.98
CA VAL A 278 -40.31 40.02 -8.66
C VAL A 278 -40.60 41.51 -8.44
N CYS A 279 -41.90 41.85 -8.46
CA CYS A 279 -42.37 43.20 -8.12
C CYS A 279 -42.69 43.35 -6.62
N GLU A 280 -42.36 42.36 -5.80
CA GLU A 280 -42.46 42.38 -4.34
C GLU A 280 -41.33 43.23 -3.72
N ARG A 281 -41.29 43.31 -2.38
CA ARG A 281 -40.29 44.13 -1.69
C ARG A 281 -38.93 43.43 -1.70
N ILE A 282 -37.98 44.05 -2.39
CA ILE A 282 -36.60 43.56 -2.56
C ILE A 282 -35.65 44.57 -1.96
N ILE A 283 -34.59 44.07 -1.33
CA ILE A 283 -33.50 44.91 -0.85
C ILE A 283 -32.23 44.57 -1.62
N ASN A 284 -31.65 45.61 -2.23
CA ASN A 284 -30.39 45.52 -2.94
C ASN A 284 -29.23 45.74 -1.98
N GLY A 285 -28.23 44.86 -2.06
CA GLY A 285 -27.05 44.89 -1.20
C GLY A 285 -27.29 44.24 0.16
N ASP A 286 -26.34 44.48 1.06
CA ASP A 286 -26.32 43.88 2.39
C ASP A 286 -27.30 44.58 3.34
N VAL A 287 -27.87 43.80 4.26
CA VAL A 287 -28.84 44.23 5.25
C VAL A 287 -28.30 43.93 6.63
N TRP A 288 -28.21 44.97 7.47
CA TRP A 288 -27.87 44.84 8.89
C TRP A 288 -29.09 45.10 9.76
N VAL A 289 -29.35 44.18 10.67
CA VAL A 289 -30.44 44.25 11.64
C VAL A 289 -29.86 44.20 13.03
N SER A 290 -30.11 45.24 13.82
CA SER A 290 -29.66 45.37 15.21
C SER A 290 -30.81 45.41 16.22
N THR A 291 -32.05 45.62 15.73
CA THR A 291 -33.24 45.77 16.57
C THR A 291 -34.44 44.99 16.03
N GLN A 292 -35.38 44.65 16.92
CA GLN A 292 -36.63 44.00 16.53
C GLN A 292 -37.47 44.86 15.55
N LEU A 293 -37.39 46.18 15.65
CA LEU A 293 -38.12 47.08 14.77
C LEU A 293 -37.56 47.06 13.34
N GLU A 294 -36.24 47.01 13.19
CA GLU A 294 -35.60 46.84 11.88
C GLU A 294 -36.02 45.50 11.25
N LEU A 295 -36.01 44.42 12.02
CA LEU A 295 -36.47 43.12 11.55
C LEU A 295 -37.96 43.12 11.16
N ALA A 296 -38.81 43.82 11.92
CA ALA A 296 -40.24 43.94 11.61
C ALA A 296 -40.49 44.63 10.26
N ASN A 297 -39.60 45.53 9.83
CA ASN A 297 -39.65 46.17 8.51
C ASN A 297 -39.20 45.27 7.35
N LEU A 298 -38.78 44.03 7.65
CA LEU A 298 -38.35 43.04 6.66
C LEU A 298 -39.36 41.88 6.50
N GLN A 299 -40.49 41.87 7.22
CA GLN A 299 -41.42 40.73 7.22
C GLN A 299 -42.02 40.40 5.84
N ASP A 300 -42.15 41.41 4.98
CA ASP A 300 -42.66 41.32 3.61
C ASP A 300 -41.55 41.30 2.55
N VAL A 301 -40.27 41.30 2.96
CA VAL A 301 -39.13 41.18 2.05
C VAL A 301 -39.00 39.74 1.58
N THR A 302 -38.97 39.57 0.26
CA THR A 302 -38.88 38.23 -0.36
C THR A 302 -37.48 37.92 -0.88
N VAL A 303 -36.70 38.93 -1.24
CA VAL A 303 -35.33 38.79 -1.78
C VAL A 303 -34.40 39.83 -1.17
N ILE A 304 -33.23 39.37 -0.72
CA ILE A 304 -32.07 40.21 -0.39
C ILE A 304 -30.95 39.83 -1.36
N THR A 305 -30.44 40.79 -2.14
CA THR A 305 -29.42 40.49 -3.17
C THR A 305 -28.01 40.36 -2.60
N GLY A 306 -27.75 41.02 -1.46
CA GLY A 306 -26.53 40.83 -0.68
C GLY A 306 -26.75 39.84 0.47
N SER A 307 -26.08 40.13 1.58
CA SER A 307 -26.08 39.33 2.80
C SER A 307 -27.07 39.89 3.83
N LEU A 308 -27.60 39.03 4.70
CA LEU A 308 -28.42 39.38 5.84
C LEU A 308 -27.61 39.15 7.13
N TYR A 309 -27.25 40.22 7.80
CA TYR A 309 -26.60 40.21 9.11
C TYR A 309 -27.61 40.58 10.18
N ILE A 310 -27.79 39.70 11.16
CA ILE A 310 -28.62 39.97 12.32
C ILE A 310 -27.71 39.88 13.54
N GLU A 311 -27.54 41.03 14.19
CA GLU A 311 -26.65 41.19 15.35
C GLU A 311 -27.39 41.90 16.49
N GLY A 312 -26.81 41.86 17.68
CA GLY A 312 -27.22 42.72 18.78
C GLY A 312 -28.16 42.09 19.80
N ARG A 313 -28.44 42.87 20.85
CA ARG A 313 -29.08 42.39 22.09
C ARG A 313 -30.58 42.60 22.16
N SER A 314 -31.18 43.23 21.15
CA SER A 314 -32.56 43.70 21.19
C SER A 314 -33.50 42.91 20.26
N VAL A 315 -32.97 41.97 19.48
CA VAL A 315 -33.76 41.06 18.65
C VAL A 315 -34.18 39.89 19.53
N VAL A 316 -35.47 39.58 19.56
CA VAL A 316 -36.05 38.54 20.45
C VAL A 316 -36.60 37.35 19.65
N ASN A 317 -37.02 37.60 18.41
CA ASN A 317 -37.54 36.56 17.52
C ASN A 317 -37.14 36.85 16.08
N VAL A 318 -36.45 35.90 15.45
CA VAL A 318 -36.08 36.00 14.04
C VAL A 318 -37.06 35.20 13.20
N ALA A 319 -38.02 35.89 12.59
CA ALA A 319 -39.02 35.29 11.71
C ALA A 319 -39.22 36.15 10.46
N LEU A 320 -38.78 35.64 9.30
CA LEU A 320 -38.98 36.26 7.99
C LEU A 320 -39.71 35.25 7.07
N PRO A 321 -41.05 35.13 7.19
CA PRO A 321 -41.80 34.07 6.53
C PRO A 321 -41.88 34.21 5.01
N ALA A 322 -41.68 35.42 4.48
CA ALA A 322 -41.70 35.70 3.05
C ALA A 322 -40.31 35.60 2.39
N LEU A 323 -39.23 35.59 3.18
CA LEU A 323 -37.86 35.61 2.65
C LEU A 323 -37.56 34.28 1.96
N ARG A 324 -37.37 34.32 0.64
CA ARG A 324 -37.12 33.15 -0.20
C ARG A 324 -35.67 33.02 -0.61
N LEU A 325 -34.96 34.14 -0.69
CA LEU A 325 -33.61 34.19 -1.24
C LEU A 325 -32.74 35.22 -0.56
N VAL A 326 -31.50 34.82 -0.25
CA VAL A 326 -30.41 35.71 0.14
C VAL A 326 -29.24 35.42 -0.81
N GLY A 327 -28.79 36.42 -1.57
CA GLY A 327 -27.71 36.24 -2.54
C GLY A 327 -26.36 35.95 -1.89
N GLY A 328 -26.12 36.53 -0.71
CA GLY A 328 -24.94 36.30 0.11
C GLY A 328 -25.20 35.38 1.31
N GLN A 329 -24.60 35.74 2.45
CA GLN A 329 -24.71 34.97 3.69
C GLN A 329 -25.95 35.36 4.51
N VAL A 330 -26.51 34.40 5.22
CA VAL A 330 -27.43 34.62 6.33
C VAL A 330 -26.62 34.41 7.60
N ASP A 331 -26.24 35.52 8.25
CA ASP A 331 -25.37 35.54 9.41
C ASP A 331 -26.13 36.04 10.65
N LEU A 332 -26.18 35.18 11.67
CA LEU A 332 -26.78 35.44 12.96
C LEU A 332 -25.74 35.21 14.04
N ASP A 333 -25.17 36.29 14.55
CA ASP A 333 -24.08 36.24 15.52
C ASP A 333 -24.42 37.01 16.81
N SER A 334 -23.97 36.45 17.94
CA SER A 334 -23.98 37.14 19.23
C SER A 334 -25.37 37.58 19.72
N LEU A 335 -26.44 36.86 19.36
CA LEU A 335 -27.82 37.23 19.69
C LEU A 335 -28.20 36.81 21.12
N GLN A 336 -28.33 37.79 22.01
CA GLN A 336 -28.46 37.54 23.45
C GLN A 336 -29.89 37.21 23.91
N GLU A 337 -30.91 37.56 23.13
CA GLU A 337 -32.33 37.43 23.53
C GLU A 337 -33.15 36.53 22.58
N VAL A 338 -32.58 36.08 21.47
CA VAL A 338 -33.29 35.28 20.47
C VAL A 338 -33.44 33.85 20.94
N ARG A 339 -34.68 33.35 20.91
CA ARG A 339 -35.00 31.93 21.20
C ARG A 339 -35.23 31.09 19.96
N ASN A 340 -35.72 31.68 18.88
CA ASN A 340 -36.07 30.95 17.67
C ASN A 340 -35.62 31.71 16.42
N LEU A 341 -35.03 30.97 15.50
CA LEU A 341 -34.76 31.38 14.12
C LEU A 341 -35.68 30.56 13.19
N SER A 342 -36.53 31.25 12.43
CA SER A 342 -37.43 30.63 11.47
C SER A 342 -37.45 31.38 10.13
N LEU A 343 -36.94 30.72 9.10
CA LEU A 343 -36.96 31.21 7.71
C LEU A 343 -37.64 30.14 6.82
N PRO A 344 -38.96 29.94 6.97
CA PRO A 344 -39.66 28.77 6.43
C PRO A 344 -39.75 28.75 4.90
N ALA A 345 -39.60 29.90 4.24
CA ALA A 345 -39.65 30.03 2.79
C ALA A 345 -38.27 30.13 2.13
N LEU A 346 -37.18 30.19 2.91
CA LEU A 346 -35.83 30.40 2.39
C LEU A 346 -35.38 29.16 1.62
N ARG A 347 -35.24 29.30 0.30
CA ARG A 347 -34.87 28.20 -0.61
C ARG A 347 -33.39 28.17 -0.93
N SER A 348 -32.75 29.34 -0.96
CA SER A 348 -31.36 29.51 -1.33
C SER A 348 -30.69 30.61 -0.52
N ALA A 349 -29.49 30.33 -0.05
CA ALA A 349 -28.53 31.25 0.53
C ALA A 349 -27.12 30.75 0.22
N HIS A 350 -26.15 31.65 0.04
CA HIS A 350 -24.76 31.23 -0.20
C HIS A 350 -24.19 30.50 1.02
N SER A 351 -24.46 31.02 2.22
CA SER A 351 -24.11 30.39 3.48
C SER A 351 -25.12 30.70 4.57
N VAL A 352 -25.19 29.84 5.58
CA VAL A 352 -25.98 30.02 6.80
C VAL A 352 -25.06 29.89 8.00
N ILE A 353 -24.87 30.98 8.73
CA ILE A 353 -24.02 31.06 9.91
C ILE A 353 -24.88 31.45 11.10
N VAL A 354 -24.87 30.62 12.14
CA VAL A 354 -25.59 30.86 13.39
C VAL A 354 -24.66 30.59 14.55
N SER A 355 -24.16 31.66 15.18
CA SER A 355 -23.19 31.55 16.27
C SER A 355 -23.48 32.40 17.49
N ASP A 356 -22.90 31.97 18.61
CA ASP A 356 -22.79 32.74 19.86
C ASP A 356 -24.13 33.29 20.38
N SER A 357 -25.22 32.54 20.17
CA SER A 357 -26.58 32.92 20.55
C SER A 357 -27.07 32.04 21.71
N PRO A 358 -26.75 32.38 22.97
CA PRO A 358 -26.84 31.46 24.11
C PRO A 358 -28.27 31.07 24.52
N LEU A 359 -29.28 31.83 24.11
CA LEU A 359 -30.70 31.54 24.38
C LEU A 359 -31.43 30.91 23.19
N LEU A 360 -30.76 30.70 22.06
CA LEU A 360 -31.37 30.13 20.86
C LEU A 360 -31.70 28.66 21.10
N GLU A 361 -32.98 28.29 21.02
CA GLU A 361 -33.50 26.94 21.26
C GLU A 361 -33.75 26.17 19.95
N ARG A 362 -34.11 26.87 18.87
CA ARG A 362 -34.43 26.24 17.58
C ARG A 362 -33.95 27.06 16.38
N VAL A 363 -33.38 26.36 15.40
CA VAL A 363 -33.10 26.84 14.04
C VAL A 363 -33.96 26.04 13.06
N SER A 364 -34.78 26.72 12.24
CA SER A 364 -35.66 26.05 11.27
C SER A 364 -35.63 26.75 9.90
N LEU A 365 -35.03 26.05 8.93
CA LEU A 365 -34.91 26.43 7.53
C LEU A 365 -35.35 25.25 6.62
N PRO A 366 -36.61 24.79 6.74
CA PRO A 366 -37.07 23.52 6.15
C PRO A 366 -37.09 23.53 4.62
N ALA A 367 -37.12 24.71 3.98
CA ALA A 367 -37.17 24.85 2.54
C ALA A 367 -35.79 25.02 1.87
N LEU A 368 -34.72 25.13 2.66
CA LEU A 368 -33.36 25.35 2.14
C LEU A 368 -32.88 24.06 1.47
N ALA A 369 -32.82 24.06 0.14
CA ALA A 369 -32.49 22.85 -0.62
C ALA A 369 -30.99 22.67 -0.82
N GLN A 370 -30.25 23.77 -0.95
CA GLN A 370 -28.82 23.79 -1.20
C GLN A 370 -28.16 25.04 -0.62
N THR A 371 -26.90 24.93 -0.24
CA THR A 371 -26.06 26.07 0.18
C THR A 371 -24.58 25.69 0.10
N THR A 372 -23.66 26.65 0.13
CA THR A 372 -22.22 26.34 0.09
C THR A 372 -21.71 25.98 1.48
N TYR A 373 -22.24 26.62 2.53
CA TYR A 373 -21.70 26.49 3.87
C TYR A 373 -22.80 26.63 4.92
N VAL A 374 -22.89 25.67 5.84
CA VAL A 374 -23.71 25.77 7.06
C VAL A 374 -22.78 25.68 8.26
N SER A 375 -22.80 26.69 9.13
CA SER A 375 -22.09 26.68 10.41
C SER A 375 -23.03 27.05 11.54
N ILE A 376 -23.29 26.10 12.43
CA ILE A 376 -24.08 26.33 13.64
C ILE A 376 -23.18 26.07 14.84
N ALA A 377 -22.76 27.12 15.54
CA ALA A 377 -21.70 27.04 16.53
C ALA A 377 -22.03 27.74 17.85
N ARG A 378 -21.64 27.14 18.99
CA ARG A 378 -21.65 27.82 20.31
C ARG A 378 -23.03 28.34 20.75
N ASN A 379 -24.11 27.64 20.42
CA ASN A 379 -25.46 27.98 20.86
C ASN A 379 -25.87 27.09 22.04
N ALA A 380 -25.57 27.54 23.26
CA ALA A 380 -25.66 26.73 24.48
C ALA A 380 -27.07 26.18 24.81
N ALA A 381 -28.12 26.86 24.36
CA ALA A 381 -29.52 26.45 24.55
C ALA A 381 -30.13 25.70 23.36
N LEU A 382 -29.39 25.50 22.27
CA LEU A 382 -29.97 24.97 21.02
C LEU A 382 -30.35 23.51 21.18
N GLU A 383 -31.63 23.20 20.98
CA GLU A 383 -32.19 21.85 21.15
C GLU A 383 -32.52 21.18 19.80
N ALA A 384 -32.82 21.99 18.77
CA ALA A 384 -33.33 21.52 17.49
C ALA A 384 -32.78 22.31 16.30
N VAL A 385 -32.32 21.61 15.28
CA VAL A 385 -31.94 22.14 13.97
C VAL A 385 -32.73 21.41 12.88
N ASP A 386 -33.35 22.17 11.98
CA ASP A 386 -34.23 21.64 10.94
C ASP A 386 -33.87 22.17 9.54
N PHE A 387 -33.37 21.26 8.71
CA PHE A 387 -33.03 21.42 7.30
C PHE A 387 -33.66 20.29 6.46
N GLU A 388 -34.98 20.11 6.58
CA GLU A 388 -35.71 19.00 5.96
C GLU A 388 -35.43 18.81 4.45
N ALA A 389 -35.35 19.91 3.69
CA ALA A 389 -35.16 19.88 2.25
C ALA A 389 -33.69 19.86 1.80
N LEU A 390 -32.71 19.97 2.70
CA LEU A 390 -31.31 20.11 2.31
C LEU A 390 -30.79 18.83 1.62
N VAL A 391 -30.44 18.94 0.34
CA VAL A 391 -29.96 17.83 -0.50
C VAL A 391 -28.45 17.83 -0.62
N SER A 392 -27.84 19.02 -0.73
CA SER A 392 -26.41 19.18 -0.94
C SER A 392 -25.87 20.43 -0.24
N VAL A 393 -24.66 20.32 0.28
CA VAL A 393 -23.93 21.42 0.93
C VAL A 393 -22.45 21.32 0.61
N GLY A 394 -21.68 22.41 0.64
CA GLY A 394 -20.21 22.29 0.71
C GLY A 394 -19.85 21.76 2.09
N ASP A 395 -19.67 22.63 3.08
CA ASP A 395 -19.43 22.18 4.45
C ASP A 395 -20.66 22.32 5.34
N PHE A 396 -20.97 21.26 6.08
CA PHE A 396 -22.01 21.20 7.08
C PHE A 396 -21.39 21.00 8.46
N ASP A 397 -21.22 22.10 9.19
CA ASP A 397 -20.54 22.14 10.47
C ASP A 397 -21.49 22.53 11.60
N VAL A 398 -21.68 21.61 12.54
CA VAL A 398 -22.47 21.83 13.75
C VAL A 398 -21.58 21.51 14.95
N ARG A 399 -21.14 22.55 15.65
CA ARG A 399 -20.14 22.43 16.73
C ARG A 399 -20.54 23.13 18.02
N ASP A 400 -20.17 22.55 19.16
CA ASP A 400 -20.33 23.17 20.48
C ASP A 400 -21.79 23.59 20.79
N ASN A 401 -22.75 22.74 20.43
CA ASN A 401 -24.17 22.92 20.76
C ASN A 401 -24.59 21.84 21.79
N PRO A 402 -24.24 22.01 23.08
CA PRO A 402 -24.28 20.94 24.09
C PRO A 402 -25.70 20.52 24.51
N ARG A 403 -26.76 21.14 23.98
CA ARG A 403 -28.15 20.73 24.18
C ARG A 403 -28.81 20.20 22.90
N LEU A 404 -28.10 20.20 21.78
CA LEU A 404 -28.68 19.85 20.49
C LEU A 404 -29.00 18.35 20.49
N ALA A 405 -30.28 18.04 20.65
CA ALA A 405 -30.78 16.68 20.75
C ALA A 405 -31.38 16.18 19.42
N TRP A 406 -31.84 17.11 18.57
CA TRP A 406 -32.49 16.79 17.30
C TRP A 406 -31.86 17.55 16.13
N LEU A 407 -31.24 16.79 15.23
CA LEU A 407 -30.66 17.28 13.98
C LEU A 407 -31.44 16.65 12.81
N ASN A 408 -32.29 17.43 12.15
CA ASN A 408 -33.14 16.97 11.05
C ASN A 408 -32.53 17.36 9.69
N VAL A 409 -31.80 16.43 9.06
CA VAL A 409 -31.21 16.61 7.72
C VAL A 409 -31.38 15.33 6.87
N PRO A 410 -32.62 14.85 6.66
CA PRO A 410 -32.88 13.51 6.16
C PRO A 410 -32.55 13.33 4.66
N ARG A 411 -32.46 14.43 3.92
CA ARG A 411 -32.28 14.43 2.46
C ARG A 411 -30.86 14.71 2.01
N LEU A 412 -29.95 14.99 2.94
CA LEU A 412 -28.56 15.26 2.61
C LEU A 412 -27.98 14.06 1.89
N TRP A 413 -27.63 14.24 0.63
CA TRP A 413 -27.11 13.19 -0.24
C TRP A 413 -25.60 13.34 -0.46
N TRP A 414 -25.12 14.58 -0.53
CA TRP A 414 -23.71 14.89 -0.72
C TRP A 414 -23.28 16.11 0.09
N ALA A 415 -22.04 16.06 0.59
CA ALA A 415 -21.34 17.22 1.13
C ALA A 415 -19.85 17.19 0.76
N ASP A 416 -19.17 18.34 0.81
CA ASP A 416 -17.72 18.34 0.96
C ASP A 416 -17.40 17.81 2.37
N ASP A 417 -17.54 18.63 3.41
CA ASP A 417 -17.25 18.20 4.77
C ASP A 417 -18.53 18.12 5.62
N VAL A 418 -18.80 16.95 6.21
CA VAL A 418 -19.83 16.79 7.25
C VAL A 418 -19.18 16.72 8.60
N GLY A 419 -19.70 17.53 9.49
CA GLY A 419 -19.04 17.85 10.70
C GLY A 419 -19.97 18.03 11.88
N LEU A 420 -19.84 17.17 12.88
CA LEU A 420 -20.67 17.15 14.08
C LEU A 420 -19.80 17.05 15.34
N TRP A 421 -19.71 18.13 16.12
CA TRP A 421 -18.85 18.23 17.31
C TRP A 421 -19.61 18.67 18.55
N GLY A 422 -19.42 17.98 19.67
CA GLY A 422 -19.93 18.47 20.96
C GLY A 422 -21.46 18.40 21.07
N LEU A 423 -22.11 17.44 20.39
CA LEU A 423 -23.57 17.36 20.32
C LEU A 423 -24.15 16.43 21.39
N ALA A 424 -25.31 16.79 21.93
CA ALA A 424 -26.06 15.97 22.89
C ALA A 424 -27.03 14.97 22.23
N ALA A 425 -27.11 14.95 20.90
CA ALA A 425 -27.95 14.04 20.16
C ALA A 425 -27.56 12.59 20.46
N THR A 426 -28.51 11.81 20.95
CA THR A 426 -28.30 10.39 21.26
C THR A 426 -28.25 9.51 20.02
N ARG A 427 -28.74 10.02 18.90
CA ARG A 427 -28.76 9.34 17.60
C ARG A 427 -28.40 10.33 16.50
N ILE A 428 -27.45 9.95 15.65
CA ILE A 428 -27.07 10.68 14.45
C ILE A 428 -27.45 9.80 13.26
N GLU A 429 -28.34 10.30 12.42
CA GLU A 429 -28.83 9.57 11.25
C GLU A 429 -28.89 10.51 10.04
N LEU A 430 -28.13 10.15 9.00
CA LEU A 430 -28.17 10.82 7.69
C LEU A 430 -28.43 9.73 6.64
N PRO A 431 -29.71 9.36 6.44
CA PRO A 431 -30.06 8.10 5.79
C PRO A 431 -29.75 8.09 4.29
N LEU A 432 -29.75 9.27 3.66
CA LEU A 432 -29.48 9.42 2.24
C LEU A 432 -28.06 9.90 1.93
N LEU A 433 -27.23 10.17 2.94
CA LEU A 433 -25.86 10.65 2.74
C LEU A 433 -25.08 9.57 1.99
N TYR A 434 -24.72 9.83 0.75
CA TYR A 434 -24.09 8.87 -0.15
C TYR A 434 -22.59 9.09 -0.26
N LEU A 435 -22.19 10.36 -0.32
CA LEU A 435 -20.83 10.76 -0.60
C LEU A 435 -20.44 11.99 0.22
N VAL A 436 -19.24 11.96 0.77
CA VAL A 436 -18.60 13.10 1.43
C VAL A 436 -17.14 13.19 1.04
N LYS A 437 -16.54 14.37 1.13
CA LYS A 437 -15.09 14.47 1.21
C LYS A 437 -14.64 13.99 2.59
N ASN A 438 -14.95 14.73 3.65
CA ASN A 438 -14.63 14.31 5.01
C ASN A 438 -15.89 14.17 5.89
N LEU A 439 -15.88 13.18 6.77
CA LEU A 439 -16.88 12.99 7.80
C LEU A 439 -16.22 13.02 9.17
N TYR A 440 -16.62 13.96 10.01
CA TYR A 440 -16.15 14.09 11.38
C TYR A 440 -17.35 14.05 12.32
N ILE A 441 -17.43 13.01 13.14
CA ILE A 441 -18.41 12.91 14.23
C ILE A 441 -17.61 12.70 15.52
N VAL A 442 -17.44 13.79 16.26
CA VAL A 442 -16.47 13.85 17.36
C VAL A 442 -17.08 14.52 18.60
N ASP A 443 -16.60 14.18 19.80
CA ASP A 443 -17.00 14.85 21.06
C ASP A 443 -18.51 14.77 21.35
N GLY A 444 -19.18 13.72 20.85
CA GLY A 444 -20.64 13.59 20.90
C GLY A 444 -21.17 12.63 21.96
N ALA A 445 -22.44 12.79 22.32
CA ALA A 445 -23.19 11.90 23.21
C ALA A 445 -23.98 10.80 22.47
N ALA A 446 -23.77 10.65 21.15
CA ALA A 446 -24.51 9.69 20.33
C ALA A 446 -24.24 8.25 20.78
N GLU A 447 -25.32 7.49 21.00
CA GLU A 447 -25.29 6.04 21.21
C GLU A 447 -25.35 5.28 19.88
N GLU A 448 -25.94 5.90 18.85
CA GLU A 448 -26.13 5.34 17.51
C GLU A 448 -25.67 6.33 16.44
N VAL A 449 -24.81 5.88 15.52
CA VAL A 449 -24.47 6.59 14.28
C VAL A 449 -24.88 5.70 13.11
N LEU A 450 -25.85 6.16 12.32
CA LEU A 450 -26.48 5.40 11.24
C LEU A 450 -26.37 6.17 9.92
N LEU A 451 -25.51 5.69 9.03
CA LEU A 451 -25.32 6.27 7.70
C LEU A 451 -25.50 5.18 6.62
N PRO A 452 -26.70 4.60 6.49
CA PRO A 452 -26.96 3.44 5.61
C PRO A 452 -26.69 3.73 4.13
N GLY A 453 -26.79 4.99 3.71
CA GLY A 453 -26.54 5.42 2.34
C GLY A 453 -25.05 5.64 2.03
N LEU A 454 -24.18 5.80 3.02
CA LEU A 454 -22.82 6.28 2.81
C LEU A 454 -22.00 5.22 2.10
N SER A 455 -21.58 5.52 0.88
CA SER A 455 -20.91 4.57 0.00
C SER A 455 -19.44 4.92 -0.22
N ILE A 456 -19.10 6.21 -0.30
CA ILE A 456 -17.76 6.66 -0.69
C ILE A 456 -17.37 7.86 0.17
N THR A 457 -16.10 7.92 0.58
CA THR A 457 -15.47 9.14 1.07
C THR A 457 -14.22 9.51 0.29
N LEU A 458 -14.12 10.77 -0.17
CA LEU A 458 -12.94 11.26 -0.90
C LEU A 458 -11.76 11.61 0.03
N GLY A 459 -12.04 11.72 1.32
CA GLY A 459 -11.09 11.96 2.40
C GLY A 459 -11.45 11.10 3.60
N ASP A 460 -11.44 11.72 4.77
CA ASP A 460 -11.42 11.02 6.05
C ASP A 460 -12.81 10.66 6.59
N VAL A 461 -12.89 9.55 7.30
CA VAL A 461 -13.99 9.19 8.20
C VAL A 461 -13.43 9.14 9.62
N VAL A 462 -13.84 10.08 10.46
CA VAL A 462 -13.39 10.20 11.85
C VAL A 462 -14.57 10.11 12.80
N ILE A 463 -14.59 9.05 13.58
CA ILE A 463 -15.56 8.75 14.64
C ILE A 463 -14.77 8.78 15.95
N GLY A 464 -14.97 9.81 16.78
CA GLY A 464 -14.02 10.10 17.87
C GLY A 464 -14.66 10.58 19.17
N ARG A 465 -14.11 10.19 20.32
CA ARG A 465 -14.50 10.75 21.63
C ARG A 465 -16.02 10.67 21.87
N MET A 466 -16.58 9.50 21.60
CA MET A 466 -18.01 9.21 21.81
C MET A 466 -18.17 8.11 22.85
N ALA A 467 -18.15 8.50 24.13
CA ALA A 467 -18.17 7.57 25.24
C ALA A 467 -19.44 6.69 25.29
N GLY A 468 -20.56 7.16 24.71
CA GLY A 468 -21.84 6.45 24.67
C GLY A 468 -22.08 5.58 23.44
N LEU A 469 -21.22 5.67 22.40
CA LEU A 469 -21.48 5.01 21.12
C LEU A 469 -21.48 3.49 21.26
N ARG A 470 -22.61 2.85 20.93
CA ARG A 470 -22.78 1.39 20.94
C ARG A 470 -22.97 0.82 19.55
N GLN A 471 -23.48 1.62 18.62
CA GLN A 471 -23.77 1.19 17.26
C GLN A 471 -23.19 2.20 16.25
N LEU A 472 -22.31 1.69 15.39
CA LEU A 472 -21.80 2.37 14.20
C LEU A 472 -22.21 1.55 12.98
N ASP A 473 -23.13 2.08 12.17
CA ASP A 473 -23.69 1.40 11.01
C ASP A 473 -23.39 2.16 9.71
N LEU A 474 -22.52 1.57 8.89
CA LEU A 474 -22.03 2.09 7.61
C LEU A 474 -22.04 0.96 6.55
N PRO A 475 -23.20 0.31 6.30
CA PRO A 475 -23.28 -0.95 5.58
C PRO A 475 -22.96 -0.83 4.08
N SER A 476 -23.09 0.37 3.53
CA SER A 476 -22.85 0.65 2.11
C SER A 476 -21.43 1.12 1.81
N LEU A 477 -20.63 1.45 2.85
CA LEU A 477 -19.33 2.09 2.68
C LEU A 477 -18.38 1.13 1.94
N ASN A 478 -17.94 1.54 0.76
CA ASN A 478 -17.12 0.76 -0.15
C ASN A 478 -15.68 1.30 -0.23
N VAL A 479 -15.52 2.63 -0.31
CA VAL A 479 -14.22 3.28 -0.50
C VAL A 479 -14.01 4.40 0.51
N VAL A 480 -12.81 4.45 1.09
CA VAL A 480 -12.29 5.58 1.87
C VAL A 480 -10.93 6.00 1.29
N ASN A 481 -10.88 7.14 0.59
CA ASN A 481 -9.62 7.64 0.01
C ASN A 481 -8.70 8.27 1.06
N GLY A 482 -9.25 8.72 2.19
CA GLY A 482 -8.46 9.24 3.30
C GLY A 482 -8.25 8.19 4.40
N MET A 483 -8.30 8.66 5.64
CA MET A 483 -8.20 7.85 6.85
C MET A 483 -9.57 7.40 7.33
N PHE A 484 -9.70 6.13 7.69
CA PHE A 484 -10.77 5.64 8.56
C PHE A 484 -10.26 5.56 10.00
N LEU A 485 -10.78 6.40 10.89
CA LEU A 485 -10.39 6.50 12.29
C LEU A 485 -11.59 6.32 13.21
N VAL A 486 -11.54 5.30 14.08
CA VAL A 486 -12.43 5.16 15.23
C VAL A 486 -11.62 5.27 16.50
N ARG A 487 -11.88 6.29 17.32
CA ARG A 487 -11.14 6.51 18.57
C ARG A 487 -11.98 6.90 19.77
N ASP A 488 -11.49 6.53 20.95
CA ASP A 488 -12.06 6.96 22.24
C ASP A 488 -13.58 6.68 22.33
N THR A 489 -14.01 5.52 21.82
CA THR A 489 -15.42 5.06 21.83
C THR A 489 -15.62 3.95 22.86
N ALA A 490 -15.60 4.33 24.15
CA ALA A 490 -15.52 3.39 25.25
C ALA A 490 -16.69 2.38 25.39
N ALA A 491 -17.85 2.65 24.76
CA ALA A 491 -19.01 1.76 24.76
C ALA A 491 -19.15 0.89 23.49
N LEU A 492 -18.32 1.11 22.46
CA LEU A 492 -18.45 0.42 21.18
C LEU A 492 -17.85 -0.97 21.30
N THR A 493 -18.70 -2.00 21.20
CA THR A 493 -18.25 -3.40 21.35
C THR A 493 -17.85 -4.05 20.03
N SER A 494 -18.43 -3.58 18.92
CA SER A 494 -18.20 -4.08 17.57
C SER A 494 -18.75 -3.14 16.51
N PHE A 495 -18.20 -3.21 15.30
CA PHE A 495 -18.78 -2.61 14.09
C PHE A 495 -18.48 -3.49 12.86
N SER A 496 -19.22 -3.28 11.77
CA SER A 496 -19.03 -4.02 10.52
C SER A 496 -19.13 -3.07 9.32
N LEU A 497 -18.20 -3.20 8.37
CA LEU A 497 -18.18 -2.50 7.08
C LEU A 497 -18.16 -3.56 5.97
N PRO A 498 -19.30 -4.22 5.70
CA PRO A 498 -19.34 -5.45 4.89
C PRO A 498 -18.99 -5.23 3.42
N ARG A 499 -19.00 -3.98 2.95
CA ARG A 499 -18.72 -3.59 1.57
C ARG A 499 -17.40 -2.86 1.38
N LEU A 500 -16.65 -2.59 2.45
CA LEU A 500 -15.42 -1.79 2.37
C LEU A 500 -14.33 -2.60 1.67
N GLU A 501 -13.89 -2.14 0.51
CA GLU A 501 -12.89 -2.81 -0.33
C GLU A 501 -11.50 -2.18 -0.22
N THR A 502 -11.45 -0.84 -0.11
CA THR A 502 -10.20 -0.07 -0.17
C THR A 502 -10.19 1.07 0.84
N ILE A 503 -9.06 1.21 1.54
CA ILE A 503 -8.66 2.42 2.24
C ILE A 503 -7.35 2.91 1.61
N GLU A 504 -7.35 4.06 0.93
CA GLU A 504 -6.11 4.59 0.33
C GLU A 504 -5.19 5.22 1.38
N GLY A 505 -5.77 5.85 2.41
CA GLY A 505 -5.04 6.41 3.54
C GLY A 505 -4.82 5.40 4.67
N HIS A 506 -5.23 5.76 5.89
CA HIS A 506 -4.90 5.01 7.11
C HIS A 506 -6.12 4.31 7.70
N PHE A 507 -5.93 3.16 8.31
CA PHE A 507 -6.96 2.51 9.11
C PHE A 507 -6.53 2.50 10.57
N ASN A 508 -7.18 3.33 11.39
CA ASN A 508 -6.82 3.55 12.78
C ASN A 508 -7.98 3.19 13.73
N LEU A 509 -7.70 2.30 14.68
CA LEU A 509 -8.57 1.93 15.79
C LEU A 509 -7.84 2.20 17.10
N TRP A 510 -8.20 3.30 17.79
CA TRP A 510 -7.44 3.80 18.92
C TRP A 510 -8.28 3.96 20.19
N SER A 511 -7.87 3.39 21.32
CA SER A 511 -8.52 3.67 22.63
C SER A 511 -10.02 3.31 22.66
N ASN A 512 -10.40 2.16 22.08
CA ASN A 512 -11.77 1.64 22.12
C ASN A 512 -11.84 0.44 23.09
N ALA A 513 -11.78 0.74 24.39
CA ALA A 513 -11.57 -0.27 25.44
C ALA A 513 -12.59 -1.44 25.47
N ALA A 514 -13.82 -1.23 25.00
CA ALA A 514 -14.86 -2.27 24.93
C ALA A 514 -14.90 -3.03 23.60
N LEU A 515 -14.13 -2.62 22.59
CA LEU A 515 -14.15 -3.22 21.25
C LEU A 515 -13.60 -4.65 21.33
N THR A 516 -14.43 -5.62 21.00
CA THR A 516 -14.07 -7.05 21.06
C THR A 516 -13.71 -7.64 19.70
N HIS A 517 -14.34 -7.12 18.64
CA HIS A 517 -14.08 -7.47 17.25
C HIS A 517 -14.58 -6.36 16.32
N PHE A 518 -14.16 -6.40 15.07
CA PHE A 518 -14.73 -5.63 13.96
C PHE A 518 -14.69 -6.50 12.69
N ASP A 519 -15.49 -6.16 11.68
CA ASP A 519 -15.57 -6.95 10.44
C ASP A 519 -15.44 -6.05 9.20
N VAL A 520 -14.42 -6.29 8.38
CA VAL A 520 -14.16 -5.58 7.11
C VAL A 520 -13.76 -6.59 6.02
N PRO A 521 -14.65 -7.55 5.71
CA PRO A 521 -14.26 -8.83 5.11
C PRO A 521 -13.78 -8.71 3.65
N LEU A 522 -14.05 -7.57 2.99
CA LEU A 522 -13.65 -7.31 1.61
C LEU A 522 -12.41 -6.40 1.49
N LEU A 523 -11.90 -5.85 2.60
CA LEU A 523 -10.77 -4.92 2.59
C LEU A 523 -9.49 -5.65 2.16
N ARG A 524 -8.93 -5.29 1.00
CA ARG A 524 -7.75 -5.97 0.43
C ARG A 524 -6.43 -5.26 0.72
N GLY A 525 -6.46 -3.94 0.83
CA GLY A 525 -5.26 -3.13 0.99
C GLY A 525 -5.54 -1.85 1.76
N ILE A 526 -4.53 -1.43 2.52
CA ILE A 526 -4.48 -0.13 3.19
C ILE A 526 -3.27 0.60 2.62
N GLY A 527 -3.50 1.68 1.89
CA GLY A 527 -2.44 2.40 1.16
C GLY A 527 -1.46 3.12 2.08
N GLY A 528 -1.89 3.50 3.27
CA GLY A 528 -1.08 4.07 4.34
C GLY A 528 -0.71 3.04 5.40
N TRP A 529 -1.22 3.22 6.62
CA TRP A 529 -0.86 2.41 7.77
C TRP A 529 -2.07 1.84 8.49
N LEU A 530 -1.84 0.72 9.17
CA LEU A 530 -2.80 0.10 10.08
C LEU A 530 -2.32 0.34 11.51
N ASP A 531 -3.08 1.08 12.29
CA ASP A 531 -2.84 1.28 13.72
C ASP A 531 -4.03 0.74 14.52
N VAL A 532 -3.81 -0.34 15.26
CA VAL A 532 -4.79 -0.87 16.21
C VAL A 532 -4.15 -0.79 17.59
N SER A 533 -4.48 0.25 18.34
CA SER A 533 -3.83 0.53 19.62
C SER A 533 -4.81 0.81 20.75
N PHE A 534 -4.47 0.37 21.96
CA PHE A 534 -5.23 0.60 23.19
C PHE A 534 -6.68 0.10 23.11
N ASN A 535 -6.90 -1.08 22.49
CA ASN A 535 -8.21 -1.74 22.45
C ASN A 535 -8.18 -2.97 23.37
N ASP A 536 -8.20 -2.72 24.69
CA ASP A 536 -7.96 -3.72 25.74
C ASP A 536 -8.83 -4.98 25.66
N SER A 537 -10.04 -4.89 25.10
CA SER A 537 -10.97 -6.02 24.95
C SER A 537 -10.84 -6.78 23.63
N LEU A 538 -10.03 -6.30 22.69
CA LEU A 538 -9.89 -6.89 21.36
C LEU A 538 -9.13 -8.21 21.46
N THR A 539 -9.71 -9.28 20.91
CA THR A 539 -9.15 -10.65 21.04
C THR A 539 -8.54 -11.18 19.76
N THR A 540 -9.05 -10.74 18.60
CA THR A 540 -8.61 -11.17 17.27
C THR A 540 -8.65 -10.01 16.28
N LEU A 541 -8.03 -10.22 15.12
CA LEU A 541 -8.09 -9.33 13.95
C LEU A 541 -8.80 -10.01 12.76
N ASP A 542 -9.72 -10.95 13.00
CA ASP A 542 -10.33 -11.78 11.95
C ASP A 542 -11.10 -10.98 10.90
N GLY A 543 -11.53 -9.76 11.26
CA GLY A 543 -12.10 -8.80 10.33
C GLY A 543 -11.16 -8.41 9.18
N LEU A 544 -9.84 -8.56 9.33
CA LEU A 544 -8.82 -8.18 8.35
C LEU A 544 -8.34 -9.34 7.45
N ARG A 545 -9.03 -10.49 7.45
CA ARG A 545 -8.61 -11.73 6.76
C ARG A 545 -8.26 -11.58 5.27
N SER A 546 -8.79 -10.55 4.61
CA SER A 546 -8.59 -10.28 3.18
C SER A 546 -7.44 -9.31 2.91
N VAL A 547 -6.89 -8.66 3.94
CA VAL A 547 -5.82 -7.68 3.79
C VAL A 547 -4.54 -8.39 3.38
N GLN A 548 -4.01 -8.00 2.22
CA GLN A 548 -2.79 -8.55 1.64
C GLN A 548 -1.63 -7.55 1.68
N TYR A 549 -1.93 -6.25 1.71
CA TYR A 549 -0.93 -5.20 1.53
C TYR A 549 -1.14 -4.05 2.51
N LEU A 550 -0.05 -3.61 3.15
CA LEU A 550 0.04 -2.36 3.91
C LEU A 550 1.11 -1.48 3.27
N GLY A 551 0.73 -0.25 2.92
CA GLY A 551 1.63 0.63 2.20
C GLY A 551 2.77 1.21 3.02
N ASN A 552 2.67 1.21 4.35
CA ASN A 552 3.68 1.78 5.23
C ASN A 552 3.94 0.93 6.48
N GLN A 553 3.09 1.02 7.49
CA GLN A 553 3.35 0.41 8.80
C GLN A 553 2.14 -0.37 9.35
N LEU A 554 2.45 -1.36 10.19
CA LEU A 554 1.52 -2.03 11.08
C LEU A 554 1.94 -1.75 12.52
N THR A 555 1.04 -1.14 13.29
CA THR A 555 1.21 -0.91 14.72
C THR A 555 0.11 -1.60 15.48
N LEU A 556 0.49 -2.53 16.37
CA LEU A 556 -0.40 -3.15 17.34
C LEU A 556 0.14 -2.84 18.74
N ASN A 557 -0.44 -1.87 19.45
CA ASN A 557 0.09 -1.44 20.75
C ASN A 557 -0.96 -1.49 21.86
N GLY A 558 -0.66 -2.12 23.00
CA GLY A 558 -1.54 -2.10 24.16
C GLY A 558 -2.90 -2.77 23.90
N ASN A 559 -2.90 -3.90 23.18
CA ASN A 559 -4.10 -4.73 23.00
C ASN A 559 -3.96 -5.97 23.91
N ALA A 560 -4.16 -5.76 25.21
CA ALA A 560 -3.78 -6.73 26.27
C ALA A 560 -4.51 -8.09 26.19
N ARG A 561 -5.57 -8.22 25.39
CA ARG A 561 -6.30 -9.48 25.18
C ARG A 561 -6.16 -10.06 23.77
N LEU A 562 -5.36 -9.44 22.91
CA LEU A 562 -5.14 -9.91 21.54
C LEU A 562 -4.27 -11.17 21.57
N THR A 563 -4.87 -12.33 21.26
CA THR A 563 -4.20 -13.64 21.37
C THR A 563 -3.75 -14.23 20.04
N SER A 564 -4.29 -13.75 18.91
CA SER A 564 -3.98 -14.27 17.58
C SER A 564 -3.95 -13.18 16.52
N LEU A 565 -3.06 -13.35 15.54
CA LEU A 565 -3.02 -12.58 14.28
C LEU A 565 -3.44 -13.41 13.06
N GLU A 566 -4.16 -14.53 13.25
CA GLU A 566 -4.65 -15.36 12.14
C GLU A 566 -5.53 -14.57 11.15
N GLY A 567 -6.24 -13.56 11.65
CA GLY A 567 -6.93 -12.56 10.83
C GLY A 567 -6.04 -11.76 9.88
N LEU A 568 -4.71 -11.83 10.00
CA LEU A 568 -3.75 -11.24 9.06
C LEU A 568 -2.99 -12.33 8.27
N ALA A 569 -3.45 -13.58 8.24
CA ALA A 569 -2.74 -14.68 7.58
C ALA A 569 -2.51 -14.47 6.06
N SER A 570 -3.31 -13.60 5.43
CA SER A 570 -3.17 -13.23 4.01
C SER A 570 -2.18 -12.10 3.76
N LEU A 571 -1.65 -11.44 4.81
CA LEU A 571 -0.73 -10.31 4.72
C LEU A 571 0.59 -10.75 4.08
N ILE A 572 0.95 -10.11 2.96
CA ILE A 572 2.14 -10.45 2.17
C ILE A 572 3.28 -9.48 2.45
N ASP A 573 2.97 -8.19 2.60
CA ASP A 573 3.96 -7.11 2.59
C ASP A 573 3.60 -6.01 3.60
N VAL A 574 4.58 -5.64 4.43
CA VAL A 574 4.57 -4.46 5.29
C VAL A 574 5.81 -3.65 4.95
N ARG A 575 5.64 -2.57 4.16
CA ARG A 575 6.78 -1.91 3.52
C ARG A 575 7.84 -1.38 4.47
N HIS A 576 7.47 -0.85 5.63
CA HIS A 576 8.43 -0.13 6.49
C HIS A 576 8.48 -0.67 7.90
N TYR A 577 7.43 -0.48 8.69
CA TYR A 577 7.51 -0.69 10.13
C TYR A 577 6.44 -1.65 10.63
N PHE A 578 6.87 -2.71 11.30
CA PHE A 578 6.00 -3.68 11.95
C PHE A 578 6.30 -3.64 13.44
N ASN A 579 5.41 -3.04 14.21
CA ASN A 579 5.53 -2.91 15.65
C ASN A 579 4.40 -3.63 16.38
N ILE A 580 4.76 -4.57 17.26
CA ILE A 580 3.82 -5.23 18.17
C ILE A 580 4.29 -4.98 19.61
N ARG A 581 3.46 -4.28 20.38
CA ARG A 581 3.71 -4.02 21.79
C ARG A 581 2.53 -4.32 22.69
N GLY A 582 2.76 -4.90 23.86
CA GLY A 582 1.74 -5.01 24.91
C GLY A 582 0.55 -5.89 24.51
N THR A 583 0.82 -7.07 23.94
CA THR A 583 -0.22 -8.02 23.50
C THR A 583 -0.16 -9.34 24.27
N ALA A 584 -1.22 -10.15 24.17
CA ALA A 584 -1.29 -11.51 24.72
C ALA A 584 -1.07 -12.59 23.65
N LEU A 585 -0.33 -12.27 22.59
CA LEU A 585 -0.03 -13.22 21.52
C LEU A 585 0.78 -14.38 22.09
N THR A 586 0.39 -15.61 21.75
CA THR A 586 1.20 -16.80 22.07
C THR A 586 2.15 -17.17 20.95
N ARG A 587 1.81 -16.79 19.72
CA ARG A 587 2.59 -17.00 18.49
C ARG A 587 2.39 -15.82 17.55
N LEU A 588 3.48 -15.36 16.93
CA LEU A 588 3.41 -14.47 15.77
C LEU A 588 3.38 -15.32 14.49
N GLY A 589 2.20 -15.71 14.03
CA GLY A 589 2.02 -16.57 12.85
C GLY A 589 1.49 -15.82 11.64
N LEU A 590 2.37 -15.45 10.70
CA LEU A 590 1.98 -14.82 9.43
C LEU A 590 2.57 -15.60 8.25
N PRO A 591 1.88 -16.64 7.77
CA PRO A 591 2.43 -17.62 6.83
C PRO A 591 2.63 -17.06 5.42
N ALA A 592 1.99 -15.95 5.07
CA ALA A 592 2.11 -15.30 3.76
C ALA A 592 3.14 -14.16 3.74
N LEU A 593 3.56 -13.64 4.90
CA LEU A 593 4.42 -12.46 5.01
C LEU A 593 5.79 -12.75 4.42
N ARG A 594 6.22 -11.92 3.48
CA ARG A 594 7.51 -12.05 2.78
C ARG A 594 8.48 -10.95 3.13
N ARG A 595 7.99 -9.72 3.28
CA ARG A 595 8.82 -8.54 3.48
C ARG A 595 8.38 -7.75 4.69
N VAL A 596 9.37 -7.32 5.46
CA VAL A 596 9.26 -6.28 6.49
C VAL A 596 10.61 -5.57 6.59
N ASP A 597 10.66 -4.25 6.50
CA ASP A 597 11.94 -3.56 6.69
C ASP A 597 12.37 -3.60 8.17
N ARG A 598 11.48 -3.24 9.10
CA ARG A 598 11.79 -3.27 10.55
C ARG A 598 10.71 -3.98 11.36
N LEU A 599 11.10 -5.07 12.03
CA LEU A 599 10.26 -5.83 12.95
C LEU A 599 10.63 -5.49 14.40
N VAL A 600 9.69 -4.92 15.14
CA VAL A 600 9.82 -4.61 16.56
C VAL A 600 8.74 -5.36 17.33
N MET A 601 9.19 -6.14 18.31
CA MET A 601 8.33 -6.77 19.30
C MET A 601 8.78 -6.35 20.68
N ASP A 602 7.85 -5.90 21.50
CA ASP A 602 8.14 -5.31 22.80
C ASP A 602 7.03 -5.66 23.79
N ASP A 603 7.34 -6.02 25.03
CA ASP A 603 6.34 -6.27 26.08
C ASP A 603 5.23 -7.27 25.63
N ASN A 604 5.64 -8.45 25.16
CA ASN A 604 4.73 -9.52 24.72
C ASN A 604 4.92 -10.76 25.62
N PRO A 605 4.39 -10.74 26.86
CA PRO A 605 4.77 -11.67 27.93
C PRO A 605 4.42 -13.14 27.66
N THR A 606 3.46 -13.41 26.78
CA THR A 606 2.98 -14.77 26.47
C THR A 606 3.56 -15.33 25.17
N LEU A 607 4.34 -14.54 24.43
CA LEU A 607 4.83 -14.93 23.11
C LEU A 607 5.86 -16.04 23.24
N THR A 608 5.57 -17.19 22.64
CA THR A 608 6.45 -18.38 22.70
C THR A 608 7.26 -18.60 21.43
N THR A 609 6.73 -18.18 20.27
CA THR A 609 7.34 -18.46 18.97
C THR A 609 7.04 -17.34 17.98
N LEU A 610 8.07 -16.91 17.24
CA LEU A 610 7.89 -16.22 15.96
C LEU A 610 7.76 -17.28 14.86
N ASP A 611 6.77 -17.17 13.99
CA ASP A 611 6.55 -18.08 12.87
C ASP A 611 6.22 -17.28 11.60
N LEU A 612 7.28 -16.90 10.89
CA LEU A 612 7.23 -16.16 9.65
C LEU A 612 7.93 -16.98 8.55
N PRO A 613 7.33 -18.09 8.09
CA PRO A 613 8.00 -19.11 7.28
C PRO A 613 8.36 -18.66 5.87
N ARG A 614 7.88 -17.48 5.44
CA ARG A 614 8.13 -16.90 4.13
C ARG A 614 8.91 -15.60 4.15
N LEU A 615 9.23 -15.07 5.34
CA LEU A 615 10.03 -13.87 5.47
C LEU A 615 11.47 -14.17 5.01
N ASP A 616 11.95 -13.45 4.00
CA ASP A 616 13.26 -13.65 3.40
C ASP A 616 14.24 -12.50 3.66
N ASN A 617 13.74 -11.29 3.88
CA ASN A 617 14.54 -10.11 4.18
C ASN A 617 13.94 -9.22 5.27
N ALA A 618 14.84 -8.58 6.04
CA ALA A 618 14.54 -7.40 6.84
C ALA A 618 15.78 -6.51 6.99
N ILE A 619 15.56 -5.24 7.30
CA ILE A 619 16.62 -4.32 7.72
C ILE A 619 16.96 -4.58 9.19
N SER A 620 15.96 -4.64 10.07
CA SER A 620 16.20 -4.78 11.51
C SER A 620 15.14 -5.62 12.23
N ILE A 621 15.59 -6.38 13.24
CA ILE A 621 14.74 -7.14 14.16
C ILE A 621 15.10 -6.75 15.58
N ALA A 622 14.13 -6.27 16.35
CA ALA A 622 14.27 -5.95 17.76
C ALA A 622 13.20 -6.68 18.58
N LEU A 623 13.63 -7.54 19.49
CA LEU A 623 12.78 -8.33 20.37
C LEU A 623 13.09 -7.96 21.81
N MET A 624 12.15 -7.31 22.49
CA MET A 624 12.28 -6.79 23.84
C MET A 624 11.16 -7.37 24.71
N ASP A 625 11.46 -7.61 25.99
CA ASP A 625 10.48 -7.97 27.01
C ASP A 625 9.49 -9.08 26.58
N SER A 626 10.04 -10.17 26.03
CA SER A 626 9.29 -11.34 25.56
C SER A 626 9.73 -12.61 26.32
N PRO A 627 9.41 -12.71 27.63
CA PRO A 627 10.02 -13.68 28.54
C PRO A 627 9.73 -15.15 28.26
N GLU A 628 8.67 -15.47 27.53
CA GLU A 628 8.30 -16.85 27.17
C GLU A 628 8.81 -17.28 25.78
N LEU A 629 9.56 -16.41 25.09
CA LEU A 629 10.00 -16.67 23.73
C LEU A 629 11.06 -17.77 23.68
N ARG A 630 10.81 -18.84 22.92
CA ARG A 630 11.66 -20.05 22.87
C ARG A 630 12.34 -20.26 21.52
N GLU A 631 11.76 -19.74 20.46
CA GLU A 631 12.21 -20.03 19.09
C GLU A 631 11.98 -18.86 18.13
N LEU A 632 12.97 -18.65 17.25
CA LEU A 632 12.90 -17.74 16.11
C LEU A 632 12.56 -18.56 14.85
N GLY A 633 11.28 -18.78 14.56
CA GLY A 633 10.82 -19.49 13.37
C GLY A 633 10.88 -18.61 12.12
N LEU A 634 12.09 -18.34 11.65
CA LEU A 634 12.41 -17.54 10.47
C LEU A 634 13.19 -18.37 9.43
N PRO A 635 12.70 -19.55 9.01
CA PRO A 635 13.49 -20.56 8.26
C PRO A 635 13.87 -20.15 6.82
N ARG A 636 13.27 -19.07 6.29
CA ARG A 636 13.57 -18.55 4.96
C ARG A 636 14.33 -17.23 4.98
N MET A 637 14.62 -16.70 6.16
CA MET A 637 15.34 -15.46 6.30
C MET A 637 16.76 -15.63 5.78
N ARG A 638 17.14 -14.79 4.84
CA ARG A 638 18.48 -14.77 4.23
C ARG A 638 19.24 -13.51 4.56
N TYR A 639 18.54 -12.38 4.63
CA TYR A 639 19.19 -11.08 4.80
C TYR A 639 18.67 -10.32 6.00
N LEU A 640 19.58 -9.91 6.89
CA LEU A 640 19.31 -8.95 7.95
C LEU A 640 20.36 -7.83 7.89
N LEU A 641 19.96 -6.67 7.38
CA LEU A 641 20.91 -5.69 6.83
C LEU A 641 21.56 -4.76 7.87
N ASP A 642 20.97 -4.58 9.04
CA ASP A 642 21.40 -3.55 9.99
C ASP A 642 21.56 -4.12 11.41
N PHE A 643 20.45 -4.56 12.01
CA PHE A 643 20.40 -4.73 13.45
C PHE A 643 19.61 -5.98 13.88
N LEU A 644 20.20 -6.78 14.78
CA LEU A 644 19.51 -7.78 15.59
C LEU A 644 19.63 -7.46 17.07
N GLY A 645 18.50 -7.22 17.72
CA GLY A 645 18.44 -6.99 19.16
C GLY A 645 17.52 -7.99 19.84
N VAL A 646 18.02 -8.66 20.88
CA VAL A 646 17.20 -9.49 21.76
C VAL A 646 17.49 -9.13 23.21
N TRP A 647 16.47 -8.65 23.90
CA TRP A 647 16.54 -8.25 25.30
C TRP A 647 15.45 -8.92 26.13
N GLN A 648 15.80 -9.30 27.36
CA GLN A 648 14.85 -9.77 28.37
C GLN A 648 13.96 -10.92 27.86
N SER A 649 14.59 -11.90 27.22
CA SER A 649 13.98 -13.13 26.70
C SER A 649 14.64 -14.37 27.33
N PRO A 650 14.55 -14.57 28.66
CA PRO A 650 15.35 -15.51 29.44
C PRO A 650 15.14 -17.00 29.13
N VAL A 651 14.15 -17.38 28.31
CA VAL A 651 13.93 -18.77 27.90
C VAL A 651 14.30 -19.03 26.43
N LEU A 652 14.78 -18.01 25.70
CA LEU A 652 15.28 -18.15 24.34
C LEU A 652 16.73 -18.64 24.38
N PRO A 653 17.04 -19.87 23.94
CA PRO A 653 18.40 -20.37 23.94
C PRO A 653 19.30 -19.57 23.00
N ARG A 654 20.48 -19.17 23.46
CA ARG A 654 21.49 -18.51 22.61
C ARG A 654 21.82 -19.33 21.37
N CYS A 655 21.83 -20.65 21.48
CA CYS A 655 22.09 -21.53 20.33
C CYS A 655 21.01 -21.44 19.24
N HIS A 656 19.73 -21.15 19.57
CA HIS A 656 18.71 -20.86 18.55
C HIS A 656 19.01 -19.54 17.84
N VAL A 657 19.43 -18.51 18.57
CA VAL A 657 19.81 -17.21 17.99
C VAL A 657 21.06 -17.36 17.11
N ASN A 658 22.05 -18.12 17.55
CA ASN A 658 23.25 -18.40 16.75
C ASN A 658 22.91 -19.21 15.49
N GLY A 659 22.06 -20.24 15.60
CA GLY A 659 21.59 -21.00 14.43
C GLY A 659 20.83 -20.13 13.43
N PHE A 660 20.05 -19.16 13.90
CA PHE A 660 19.43 -18.14 13.04
C PHE A 660 20.48 -17.26 12.36
N LEU A 661 21.50 -16.77 13.09
CA LEU A 661 22.59 -15.97 12.52
C LEU A 661 23.42 -16.76 11.49
N GLU A 662 23.66 -18.04 11.74
CA GLU A 662 24.36 -18.96 10.81
C GLU A 662 23.54 -19.25 9.55
N GLN A 663 22.21 -19.10 9.60
CA GLN A 663 21.33 -19.25 8.45
C GLN A 663 21.43 -18.06 7.47
N LEU A 664 21.83 -16.88 7.96
CA LEU A 664 21.88 -15.66 7.15
C LEU A 664 23.04 -15.71 6.14
N ASP A 665 22.78 -15.19 4.94
CA ASP A 665 23.77 -15.10 3.87
C ASP A 665 24.69 -13.87 4.06
N ASN A 666 24.39 -13.00 5.03
CA ASN A 666 25.20 -11.83 5.39
C ASN A 666 25.50 -11.76 6.90
N PRO A 667 26.68 -11.24 7.30
CA PRO A 667 26.89 -10.87 8.70
C PRO A 667 25.99 -9.70 9.07
N VAL A 668 25.38 -9.76 10.25
CA VAL A 668 24.57 -8.67 10.80
C VAL A 668 25.51 -7.62 11.40
N PRO A 669 25.45 -6.34 10.96
CA PRO A 669 26.37 -5.29 11.42
C PRO A 669 26.37 -5.10 12.95
N GLU A 670 25.20 -5.13 13.57
CA GLU A 670 25.06 -4.98 15.01
C GLU A 670 24.16 -6.08 15.60
N VAL A 671 24.71 -6.83 16.56
CA VAL A 671 23.99 -7.87 17.32
C VAL A 671 24.10 -7.57 18.80
N THR A 672 22.96 -7.30 19.44
CA THR A 672 22.87 -7.08 20.88
C THR A 672 22.01 -8.15 21.53
N LEU A 673 22.62 -8.96 22.40
CA LEU A 673 21.92 -10.02 23.15
C LEU A 673 22.07 -9.79 24.64
N TRP A 674 20.96 -9.64 25.36
CA TRP A 674 20.97 -9.43 26.80
C TRP A 674 19.78 -10.09 27.49
N GLY A 675 20.02 -10.80 28.60
CA GLY A 675 18.97 -11.49 29.33
C GLY A 675 18.31 -12.62 28.54
N ILE A 676 19.11 -13.40 27.80
CA ILE A 676 18.71 -14.61 27.07
C ILE A 676 19.25 -15.87 27.78
N ASP A 677 18.80 -17.07 27.38
CA ASP A 677 19.27 -18.33 27.96
C ASP A 677 20.62 -18.76 27.37
N ASP A 678 21.70 -18.52 28.12
CA ASP A 678 23.07 -18.90 27.76
C ASP A 678 23.45 -20.33 28.21
N VAL A 679 22.54 -21.05 28.90
CA VAL A 679 22.84 -22.34 29.54
C VAL A 679 22.30 -23.51 28.73
N SER A 680 21.13 -23.36 28.11
CA SER A 680 20.53 -24.41 27.29
C SER A 680 21.37 -24.71 26.05
N THR A 681 21.50 -26.00 25.75
CA THR A 681 22.11 -26.53 24.53
C THR A 681 21.03 -26.97 23.56
N CYS A 682 21.18 -26.61 22.30
CA CYS A 682 20.27 -27.00 21.23
C CYS A 682 20.83 -28.30 20.61
N GLU A 683 20.06 -29.39 20.65
CA GLU A 683 20.41 -30.68 20.01
C GLU A 683 20.02 -30.72 18.53
#